data_AF-A0A1I8GC38-F1
#
_entry.id   AF-A0A1I8GC38-F1
#
_cell.length_a   1.000
_cell.length_b   1.000
_cell.length_c   1.000
_cell.angle_alpha   90.00
_cell.angle_beta   90.00
_cell.angle_gamma   90.00
#
_symmetry.space_group_name_H-M   'P 1'
#
loop_
_entity.id
_entity.type
_entity.pdbx_description
1 polymer ?
#
loop_
_entity_poly.entity_id
_entity_poly.type
_entity_poly.pdbx_seq_one_letter_code
_entity_poly.pdbx_strand_id
1 'polypeptide(L)'
;MSNTKGASQQQQQQQQQQQITKSGFNNGDKLRLKRFVPRYVKSGKRSNTVEYDQVANRRGMVVRRGEYFYLDLEFDEVFDDYDLLSFRVSVDDYGFEAYQKSWHLKEEPTRFSDHESYHCPIQMRSVIVYPGSNKVTVVFYTAKNCITAKYWITQMYATRSLEITFNYDMKFPISVVYNPFCPDDAVYLESGAECREYVLESTGRVYFGSSRSIGSKSWNFGQFDDPVLDCAYYLLAKSGLPFDSWGDPVSVARSLSALVNSNDDNGVLVGNWSGDYAGGVAPTEWRGSLAIIAKYYESKTPVKFGQCWVFSGLMTSLARALGIPARSVTNFDSAHDTNCNLIVDSFFNDTFAPIAELNSDSIWNFHVWNDLWMKRPDLGGDFDGWQASRPSNKANWTSILTRLNACIKHWQKNADGTNKELYSDPTKVGRSISTKAVGSEDRLDITDQYKFPEGSREEDAAFRAAKNSKKVQIKVERNDDNKRRRNLQLNIATEEYLVIGGDIKVTLELTNGARTDKKILFGIAANLKQYNGKVIRQLAFEKGEVTVKGSSTSPVELAIQSADYTNSAGCEEVGIEIVAVGIDGNDKVVKQTIVHLFNPELDIEIVGEVCQNKAFHFKCTFVNPVPFTLSDARFSIEGPGLRGKSMDKSVGQVKPGDKASCSITLTPVRCGERNFIVSFISKELKGVQKAYPIYVEPDPTAVLEDEIIEVRQQVVY
;
A
#
# COMPACT_ATOMS: atom_id res chain seq x y z
N MET A 1 -14.93 58.91 -63.24
CA MET A 1 -15.70 59.58 -62.15
C MET A 1 -15.63 58.69 -60.92
N SER A 2 -14.48 58.76 -60.27
CA SER A 2 -14.12 58.11 -59.02
C SER A 2 -13.79 59.22 -58.02
N ASN A 3 -13.83 58.92 -56.72
CA ASN A 3 -13.34 59.74 -55.60
C ASN A 3 -14.20 60.90 -55.07
N THR A 4 -15.41 60.63 -54.57
CA THR A 4 -16.05 61.56 -53.60
C THR A 4 -16.87 60.91 -52.47
N LYS A 5 -16.98 59.58 -52.38
CA LYS A 5 -17.74 58.92 -51.28
C LYS A 5 -16.89 58.30 -50.15
N GLY A 6 -15.57 58.20 -50.30
CA GLY A 6 -14.69 57.63 -49.27
C GLY A 6 -14.24 58.62 -48.18
N ALA A 7 -14.19 59.91 -48.49
CA ALA A 7 -13.69 60.93 -47.56
C ALA A 7 -14.72 61.34 -46.48
N SER A 8 -16.02 61.25 -46.76
CA SER A 8 -17.07 61.64 -45.81
C SER A 8 -17.33 60.59 -44.71
N GLN A 9 -17.13 59.31 -45.00
CA GLN A 9 -17.25 58.24 -43.99
C GLN A 9 -16.05 58.19 -43.04
N GLN A 10 -14.83 58.45 -43.53
CA GLN A 10 -13.65 58.53 -42.67
C GLN A 10 -13.67 59.78 -41.76
N GLN A 11 -14.20 60.92 -42.22
CA GLN A 11 -14.37 62.09 -41.36
C GLN A 11 -15.50 61.92 -40.33
N GLN A 12 -16.57 61.21 -40.65
CA GLN A 12 -17.62 60.87 -39.66
C GLN A 12 -17.14 59.84 -38.62
N GLN A 13 -16.33 58.85 -39.02
CA GLN A 13 -15.70 57.92 -38.06
C GLN A 13 -14.65 58.58 -37.17
N GLN A 14 -13.87 59.53 -37.69
CA GLN A 14 -12.92 60.29 -36.88
C GLN A 14 -13.61 61.29 -35.93
N GLN A 15 -14.74 61.89 -36.32
CA GLN A 15 -15.55 62.72 -35.41
C GLN A 15 -16.29 61.90 -34.34
N GLN A 16 -16.74 60.68 -34.65
CA GLN A 16 -17.26 59.74 -33.65
C GLN A 16 -16.17 59.24 -32.70
N GLN A 17 -14.97 58.89 -33.20
CA GLN A 17 -13.84 58.54 -32.34
C GLN A 17 -13.35 59.71 -31.49
N GLN A 18 -13.38 60.95 -32.00
CA GLN A 18 -13.01 62.14 -31.22
C GLN A 18 -14.09 62.56 -30.20
N GLN A 19 -15.37 62.27 -30.42
CA GLN A 19 -16.43 62.47 -29.42
C GLN A 19 -16.41 61.40 -28.32
N ILE A 20 -15.99 60.16 -28.60
CA ILE A 20 -15.83 59.11 -27.58
C ILE A 20 -14.63 59.40 -26.66
N THR A 21 -13.59 60.10 -27.13
CA THR A 21 -12.48 60.57 -26.28
C THR A 21 -12.77 61.83 -25.45
N LYS A 22 -14.00 62.38 -25.49
CA LYS A 22 -14.39 63.59 -24.73
C LYS A 22 -15.53 63.39 -23.72
N SER A 23 -15.93 62.15 -23.43
CA SER A 23 -16.52 61.83 -22.14
C SER A 23 -15.40 61.28 -21.26
N GLY A 24 -14.97 62.05 -20.27
CA GLY A 24 -13.95 61.62 -19.32
C GLY A 24 -14.40 60.33 -18.63
N PHE A 25 -13.91 59.19 -19.12
CA PHE A 25 -13.87 57.97 -18.33
C PHE A 25 -12.89 58.23 -17.21
N ASN A 26 -13.41 58.44 -16.02
CA ASN A 26 -12.60 58.44 -14.82
C ASN A 26 -11.80 57.13 -14.80
N ASN A 27 -10.49 57.25 -14.57
CA ASN A 27 -9.60 56.10 -14.41
C ASN A 27 -9.92 55.25 -13.15
N GLY A 28 -11.00 55.57 -12.40
CA GLY A 28 -11.41 54.98 -11.13
C GLY A 28 -12.38 53.80 -11.21
N ASP A 29 -12.84 53.40 -12.41
CA ASP A 29 -13.83 52.31 -12.56
C ASP A 29 -13.20 50.93 -12.84
N LYS A 30 -11.91 50.74 -12.52
CA LYS A 30 -11.18 49.51 -12.82
C LYS A 30 -11.00 48.71 -11.53
N LEU A 31 -11.64 47.54 -11.44
CA LEU A 31 -11.38 46.56 -10.39
C LEU A 31 -10.30 45.58 -10.87
N ARG A 32 -9.04 45.80 -10.48
CA ARG A 32 -7.92 44.94 -10.90
C ARG A 32 -7.42 44.09 -9.76
N LEU A 33 -7.32 42.77 -9.99
CA LEU A 33 -6.66 41.88 -9.05
C LEU A 33 -5.16 42.21 -8.98
N LYS A 34 -4.67 42.58 -7.79
CA LYS A 34 -3.24 42.78 -7.50
C LYS A 34 -2.56 41.45 -7.21
N ARG A 35 -3.15 40.66 -6.32
CA ARG A 35 -2.59 39.39 -5.86
C ARG A 35 -3.69 38.47 -5.32
N PHE A 36 -3.38 37.19 -5.25
CA PHE A 36 -4.20 36.21 -4.56
C PHE A 36 -3.36 35.38 -3.59
N VAL A 37 -4.00 34.88 -2.55
CA VAL A 37 -3.40 34.06 -1.49
C VAL A 37 -4.25 32.81 -1.33
N PRO A 38 -3.85 31.68 -1.92
CA PRO A 38 -4.48 30.41 -1.63
C PRO A 38 -4.16 30.03 -0.17
N ARG A 39 -5.19 29.80 0.64
CA ARG A 39 -5.00 29.54 2.07
C ARG A 39 -4.64 28.08 2.31
N TYR A 40 -3.47 27.66 1.84
CA TYR A 40 -2.97 26.28 1.87
C TYR A 40 -3.01 25.70 3.28
N VAL A 41 -2.46 26.43 4.26
CA VAL A 41 -2.38 25.92 5.63
C VAL A 41 -3.75 25.84 6.28
N LYS A 42 -4.59 26.89 6.12
CA LYS A 42 -5.95 26.92 6.70
C LYS A 42 -6.84 25.83 6.12
N SER A 43 -6.87 25.72 4.79
CA SER A 43 -7.70 24.74 4.08
C SER A 43 -7.19 23.31 4.28
N GLY A 44 -5.87 23.14 4.29
CA GLY A 44 -5.22 21.85 4.52
C GLY A 44 -5.43 21.33 5.94
N LYS A 45 -5.35 22.19 6.96
CA LYS A 45 -5.66 21.80 8.36
C LYS A 45 -7.10 21.36 8.49
N ARG A 46 -8.03 22.10 7.89
CA ARG A 46 -9.46 21.74 7.87
C ARG A 46 -9.70 20.38 7.22
N SER A 47 -9.03 20.10 6.10
CA SER A 47 -9.21 18.88 5.33
C SER A 47 -8.35 17.69 5.78
N ASN A 48 -7.48 17.84 6.80
CA ASN A 48 -6.46 16.84 7.14
C ASN A 48 -5.59 16.45 5.92
N THR A 49 -5.06 17.45 5.21
CA THR A 49 -4.26 17.30 3.99
C THR A 49 -2.96 18.12 4.00
N VAL A 50 -2.57 18.68 5.16
CA VAL A 50 -1.33 19.46 5.31
C VAL A 50 -0.05 18.70 4.97
N GLU A 51 -0.04 17.39 5.14
CA GLU A 51 1.13 16.54 4.92
C GLU A 51 1.45 16.31 3.44
N TYR A 52 0.46 16.46 2.54
CA TYR A 52 0.69 16.29 1.10
C TYR A 52 1.70 17.33 0.63
N ASP A 53 2.72 16.88 -0.11
CA ASP A 53 3.80 17.73 -0.63
C ASP A 53 3.28 18.91 -1.46
N GLN A 54 2.15 18.72 -2.15
CA GLN A 54 1.45 19.78 -2.88
C GLN A 54 1.09 20.95 -1.95
N VAL A 55 0.52 20.66 -0.77
CA VAL A 55 0.10 21.66 0.22
C VAL A 55 1.30 22.16 1.02
N ALA A 56 2.12 21.26 1.55
CA ALA A 56 3.27 21.59 2.40
C ALA A 56 4.29 22.50 1.67
N ASN A 57 4.47 22.29 0.37
CA ASN A 57 5.36 23.11 -0.47
C ASN A 57 4.63 24.22 -1.24
N ARG A 58 3.34 24.50 -0.94
CA ARG A 58 2.54 25.58 -1.56
C ARG A 58 2.45 25.48 -3.11
N ARG A 59 2.58 24.27 -3.66
CA ARG A 59 2.51 24.00 -5.11
C ARG A 59 1.10 23.66 -5.60
N GLY A 60 0.20 23.28 -4.70
CA GLY A 60 -1.18 22.94 -5.02
C GLY A 60 -2.03 22.68 -3.79
N MET A 61 -3.33 22.87 -3.93
CA MET A 61 -4.27 22.58 -2.85
C MET A 61 -4.68 21.11 -2.91
N VAL A 62 -4.77 20.44 -1.75
CA VAL A 62 -5.40 19.13 -1.64
C VAL A 62 -6.56 19.27 -0.65
N VAL A 63 -7.77 18.90 -1.07
CA VAL A 63 -8.98 18.97 -0.24
C VAL A 63 -9.70 17.64 -0.25
N ARG A 64 -10.39 17.32 0.84
CA ARG A 64 -11.28 16.16 0.88
C ARG A 64 -12.65 16.57 0.34
N ARG A 65 -13.32 15.67 -0.38
CA ARG A 65 -14.69 15.92 -0.86
C ARG A 65 -15.64 16.21 0.30
N GLY A 66 -16.62 17.08 0.11
CA GLY A 66 -17.50 17.55 1.19
C GLY A 66 -16.92 18.68 2.05
N GLU A 67 -15.69 19.14 1.80
CA GLU A 67 -15.06 20.22 2.55
C GLU A 67 -14.98 21.54 1.77
N TYR A 68 -14.70 22.60 2.53
CA TYR A 68 -14.48 23.96 2.04
C TYR A 68 -13.00 24.29 1.94
N PHE A 69 -12.65 25.18 1.00
CA PHE A 69 -11.33 25.81 0.93
C PHE A 69 -11.45 27.29 0.56
N TYR A 70 -10.37 28.04 0.82
CA TYR A 70 -10.39 29.49 0.80
C TYR A 70 -9.33 30.06 -0.14
N LEU A 71 -9.72 31.09 -0.89
CA LEU A 71 -8.85 31.89 -1.74
C LEU A 71 -9.07 33.36 -1.38
N ASP A 72 -8.05 34.01 -0.84
CA ASP A 72 -8.10 35.44 -0.56
C ASP A 72 -7.61 36.20 -1.81
N LEU A 73 -8.36 37.22 -2.21
CA LEU A 73 -8.10 38.10 -3.35
C LEU A 73 -7.86 39.51 -2.82
N GLU A 74 -6.88 40.22 -3.39
CA GLU A 74 -6.64 41.63 -3.10
C GLU A 74 -6.65 42.42 -4.40
N PHE A 75 -7.50 43.44 -4.45
CA PHE A 75 -7.72 44.30 -5.60
C PHE A 75 -7.01 45.65 -5.45
N ASP A 76 -6.93 46.42 -6.52
CA ASP A 76 -6.43 47.79 -6.48
C ASP A 76 -7.40 48.77 -5.84
N GLU A 77 -8.70 48.55 -6.03
CA GLU A 77 -9.80 49.31 -5.47
C GLU A 77 -10.62 48.50 -4.45
N VAL A 78 -11.46 49.19 -3.67
CA VAL A 78 -12.43 48.57 -2.75
C VAL A 78 -13.34 47.65 -3.55
N PHE A 79 -13.56 46.41 -3.11
CA PHE A 79 -14.52 45.49 -3.74
C PHE A 79 -15.91 45.72 -3.11
N ASP A 80 -16.93 45.93 -3.93
CA ASP A 80 -18.29 46.27 -3.47
C ASP A 80 -19.34 45.23 -3.91
N ASP A 81 -20.58 45.42 -3.47
CA ASP A 81 -21.68 44.48 -3.70
C ASP A 81 -22.17 44.43 -5.17
N TYR A 82 -21.66 45.32 -6.04
CA TYR A 82 -21.98 45.32 -7.49
C TYR A 82 -20.94 44.58 -8.32
N ASP A 83 -19.78 44.28 -7.73
CA ASP A 83 -18.71 43.53 -8.37
C ASP A 83 -19.04 42.03 -8.42
N LEU A 84 -18.76 41.40 -9.55
CA LEU A 84 -19.01 39.96 -9.77
C LEU A 84 -17.71 39.20 -10.01
N LEU A 85 -17.65 37.99 -9.44
CA LEU A 85 -16.58 37.04 -9.67
C LEU A 85 -17.07 35.79 -10.40
N SER A 86 -16.27 35.35 -11.38
CA SER A 86 -16.44 34.02 -11.99
C SER A 86 -15.10 33.36 -12.24
N PHE A 87 -15.09 32.03 -12.31
CA PHE A 87 -13.88 31.22 -12.44
C PHE A 87 -14.06 30.18 -13.54
N ARG A 88 -12.96 29.83 -14.22
CA ARG A 88 -12.91 28.66 -15.10
C ARG A 88 -12.18 27.53 -14.41
N VAL A 89 -12.84 26.39 -14.28
CA VAL A 89 -12.29 25.17 -13.70
C VAL A 89 -12.12 24.13 -14.79
N SER A 90 -10.99 23.43 -14.84
CA SER A 90 -10.80 22.27 -15.73
C SER A 90 -10.22 21.09 -14.96
N VAL A 91 -10.41 19.89 -15.49
CA VAL A 91 -9.69 18.70 -15.05
C VAL A 91 -8.24 18.79 -15.55
N ASP A 92 -7.31 18.19 -14.80
CA ASP A 92 -5.91 18.04 -15.25
C ASP A 92 -5.80 17.21 -16.54
N ASP A 93 -4.76 17.47 -17.32
CA ASP A 93 -4.49 16.69 -18.52
C ASP A 93 -3.68 15.45 -18.16
N TYR A 94 -4.36 14.31 -18.10
CA TYR A 94 -3.72 13.01 -17.85
C TYR A 94 -3.09 12.39 -19.11
N GLY A 95 -3.13 13.08 -20.27
CA GLY A 95 -2.69 12.57 -21.57
C GLY A 95 -3.74 11.72 -22.30
N PHE A 96 -5.01 11.87 -21.91
CA PHE A 96 -6.14 11.09 -22.43
C PHE A 96 -7.33 12.03 -22.67
N GLU A 97 -7.67 12.27 -23.94
CA GLU A 97 -8.70 13.25 -24.36
C GLU A 97 -10.07 13.03 -23.70
N ALA A 98 -10.44 11.77 -23.42
CA ALA A 98 -11.72 11.40 -22.79
C ALA A 98 -11.97 12.04 -21.40
N TYR A 99 -10.92 12.55 -20.75
CA TYR A 99 -11.00 13.16 -19.41
C TYR A 99 -10.86 14.69 -19.42
N GLN A 100 -10.67 15.31 -20.59
CA GLN A 100 -10.56 16.76 -20.71
C GLN A 100 -11.95 17.41 -20.58
N LYS A 101 -12.28 17.86 -19.37
CA LYS A 101 -13.53 18.57 -19.04
C LYS A 101 -13.23 19.96 -18.47
N SER A 102 -14.09 20.94 -18.76
CA SER A 102 -14.01 22.29 -18.19
C SER A 102 -15.39 22.87 -17.88
N TRP A 103 -15.45 23.75 -16.89
CA TRP A 103 -16.65 24.38 -16.38
C TRP A 103 -16.40 25.86 -16.11
N HIS A 104 -17.46 26.66 -16.17
CA HIS A 104 -17.43 28.07 -15.79
C HIS A 104 -18.32 28.28 -14.56
N LEU A 105 -17.71 28.67 -13.45
CA LEU A 105 -18.34 28.93 -12.16
C LEU A 105 -18.68 30.40 -12.06
N LYS A 106 -19.97 30.73 -11.88
CA LYS A 106 -20.42 32.09 -11.64
C LYS A 106 -20.95 32.20 -10.20
N GLU A 107 -20.80 33.37 -9.60
CA GLU A 107 -21.59 33.75 -8.43
C GLU A 107 -23.06 33.73 -8.80
N GLU A 108 -23.94 33.10 -8.00
CA GLU A 108 -25.39 33.15 -8.28
C GLU A 108 -25.91 34.58 -8.04
N PRO A 109 -26.42 35.30 -9.05
CA PRO A 109 -27.37 36.36 -8.81
C PRO A 109 -28.75 35.68 -8.73
N THR A 110 -29.66 36.12 -7.87
CA THR A 110 -31.06 35.69 -7.87
C THR A 110 -31.83 35.92 -9.20
N ARG A 111 -31.17 36.16 -10.35
CA ARG A 111 -31.82 36.55 -11.62
C ARG A 111 -31.21 36.04 -12.94
N PHE A 112 -30.11 35.29 -12.99
CA PHE A 112 -29.64 34.80 -14.30
C PHE A 112 -29.24 33.32 -14.30
N SER A 113 -30.17 32.55 -14.86
CA SER A 113 -30.05 31.28 -15.61
C SER A 113 -29.67 29.98 -14.88
N ASP A 114 -30.45 28.95 -15.23
CA ASP A 114 -30.16 27.53 -15.07
C ASP A 114 -28.96 27.13 -15.97
N HIS A 115 -27.74 27.06 -15.44
CA HIS A 115 -26.55 26.82 -16.26
C HIS A 115 -25.54 25.81 -15.69
N GLU A 116 -24.72 25.26 -16.59
CA GLU A 116 -23.78 24.12 -16.53
C GLU A 116 -22.92 23.98 -15.25
N SER A 117 -22.81 25.03 -14.44
CA SER A 117 -22.07 25.11 -13.18
C SER A 117 -22.57 24.12 -12.11
N TYR A 118 -23.85 23.69 -12.15
CA TYR A 118 -24.40 22.73 -11.18
C TYR A 118 -23.73 21.35 -11.21
N HIS A 119 -23.14 20.98 -12.35
CA HIS A 119 -22.44 19.70 -12.49
C HIS A 119 -20.92 19.80 -12.30
N CYS A 120 -20.39 21.00 -12.02
CA CYS A 120 -18.96 21.13 -11.71
C CYS A 120 -18.65 20.48 -10.36
N PRO A 121 -17.61 19.63 -10.27
CA PRO A 121 -17.21 19.00 -9.01
C PRO A 121 -16.78 20.00 -7.91
N ILE A 122 -16.35 21.20 -8.29
CA ILE A 122 -16.00 22.31 -7.41
C ILE A 122 -17.02 23.42 -7.62
N GLN A 123 -17.60 23.95 -6.55
CA GLN A 123 -18.58 25.03 -6.58
C GLN A 123 -18.13 26.21 -5.74
N MET A 124 -18.55 27.42 -6.12
CA MET A 124 -18.36 28.60 -5.29
C MET A 124 -19.51 28.70 -4.28
N ARG A 125 -19.17 28.72 -2.98
CA ARG A 125 -20.17 28.75 -1.90
C ARG A 125 -20.57 30.17 -1.53
N SER A 126 -19.60 31.05 -1.39
CA SER A 126 -19.80 32.44 -0.97
C SER A 126 -18.59 33.29 -1.27
N VAL A 127 -18.83 34.56 -1.56
CA VAL A 127 -17.80 35.60 -1.63
C VAL A 127 -17.96 36.48 -0.39
N ILE A 128 -16.94 36.51 0.47
CA ILE A 128 -16.93 37.31 1.70
C ILE A 128 -16.27 38.65 1.38
N VAL A 129 -17.10 39.69 1.32
CA VAL A 129 -16.66 41.08 1.15
C VAL A 129 -16.48 41.74 2.51
N TYR A 130 -15.36 42.45 2.70
CA TYR A 130 -15.10 43.20 3.93
C TYR A 130 -15.40 44.68 3.68
N PRO A 131 -16.33 45.32 4.43
CA PRO A 131 -16.74 46.69 4.17
C PRO A 131 -15.57 47.69 4.09
N GLY A 132 -15.50 48.46 3.01
CA GLY A 132 -14.43 49.44 2.77
C GLY A 132 -13.05 48.85 2.49
N SER A 133 -12.96 47.54 2.24
CA SER A 133 -11.72 46.82 1.97
C SER A 133 -11.54 46.52 0.49
N ASN A 134 -10.30 46.47 0.03
CA ASN A 134 -9.92 45.93 -1.28
C ASN A 134 -9.67 44.42 -1.24
N LYS A 135 -9.92 43.76 -0.11
CA LYS A 135 -9.72 42.32 0.08
C LYS A 135 -11.05 41.59 0.07
N VAL A 136 -11.05 40.39 -0.50
CA VAL A 136 -12.20 39.51 -0.59
C VAL A 136 -11.74 38.08 -0.31
N THR A 137 -12.56 37.29 0.38
CA THR A 137 -12.32 35.85 0.54
C THR A 137 -13.36 35.07 -0.25
N VAL A 138 -12.93 34.33 -1.26
CA VAL A 138 -13.79 33.37 -1.97
C VAL A 138 -13.75 32.03 -1.25
N VAL A 139 -14.93 31.51 -0.91
CA VAL A 139 -15.10 30.20 -0.28
C VAL A 139 -15.62 29.23 -1.34
N PHE A 140 -14.84 28.19 -1.60
CA PHE A 140 -15.23 27.10 -2.49
C PHE A 140 -15.68 25.88 -1.67
N TYR A 141 -16.48 25.02 -2.30
CA TYR A 141 -17.02 23.80 -1.73
C TYR A 141 -16.96 22.66 -2.75
N THR A 142 -16.76 21.43 -2.26
CA THR A 142 -16.87 20.19 -3.05
C THR A 142 -18.02 19.35 -2.52
N ALA A 143 -18.84 18.76 -3.39
CA ALA A 143 -19.91 17.86 -2.94
C ALA A 143 -19.34 16.62 -2.22
N LYS A 144 -20.12 15.99 -1.33
CA LYS A 144 -19.70 14.81 -0.55
C LYS A 144 -19.44 13.57 -1.42
N ASN A 145 -20.09 13.49 -2.58
CA ASN A 145 -19.90 12.47 -3.61
C ASN A 145 -19.06 12.98 -4.80
N CYS A 146 -18.33 14.09 -4.61
CA CYS A 146 -17.51 14.69 -5.65
C CYS A 146 -16.52 13.67 -6.24
N ILE A 147 -16.32 13.77 -7.55
CA ILE A 147 -15.35 13.00 -8.32
C ILE A 147 -13.95 13.32 -7.80
N THR A 148 -13.16 12.31 -7.47
CA THR A 148 -11.79 12.54 -6.99
C THR A 148 -10.85 12.67 -8.17
N ALA A 149 -10.37 13.88 -8.45
CA ALA A 149 -9.43 14.17 -9.52
C ALA A 149 -8.58 15.40 -9.16
N LYS A 150 -7.54 15.66 -9.96
CA LYS A 150 -6.85 16.95 -10.00
C LYS A 150 -7.57 17.89 -10.95
N TYR A 151 -7.84 19.09 -10.45
CA TYR A 151 -8.52 20.18 -11.12
C TYR A 151 -7.61 21.42 -11.15
N TRP A 152 -7.95 22.38 -11.99
CA TRP A 152 -7.27 23.66 -12.09
C TRP A 152 -8.30 24.79 -12.10
N ILE A 153 -8.13 25.79 -11.23
CA ILE A 153 -8.69 27.11 -11.49
C ILE A 153 -7.75 27.76 -12.51
N THR A 154 -8.16 27.72 -13.77
CA THR A 154 -7.34 28.20 -14.90
C THR A 154 -7.47 29.71 -15.05
N GLN A 155 -8.70 30.23 -14.98
CA GLN A 155 -8.99 31.64 -15.18
C GLN A 155 -9.91 32.20 -14.10
N MET A 156 -9.74 33.47 -13.78
CA MET A 156 -10.66 34.28 -12.97
C MET A 156 -11.12 35.47 -13.80
N TYR A 157 -12.40 35.80 -13.69
CA TYR A 157 -12.99 37.00 -14.26
C TYR A 157 -13.55 37.88 -13.16
N ALA A 158 -13.20 39.17 -13.19
CA ALA A 158 -13.75 40.20 -12.31
C ALA A 158 -14.50 41.24 -13.14
N THR A 159 -15.76 41.48 -12.80
CA THR A 159 -16.66 42.36 -13.57
C THR A 159 -17.26 43.41 -12.62
N ARG A 160 -16.96 44.68 -12.86
CA ARG A 160 -17.51 45.82 -12.09
C ARG A 160 -18.65 46.53 -12.82
N SER A 161 -18.63 46.54 -14.15
CA SER A 161 -19.67 47.13 -14.98
C SER A 161 -19.99 46.21 -16.16
N LEU A 162 -21.18 46.36 -16.75
CA LEU A 162 -21.63 45.54 -17.89
C LEU A 162 -20.68 45.62 -19.10
N GLU A 163 -19.79 46.61 -19.15
CA GLU A 163 -18.88 46.86 -20.27
C GLU A 163 -17.44 46.41 -20.00
N ILE A 164 -17.05 46.17 -18.74
CA ILE A 164 -15.65 45.89 -18.37
C ILE A 164 -15.54 44.63 -17.52
N THR A 165 -14.92 43.60 -18.10
CA THR A 165 -14.53 42.36 -17.40
C THR A 165 -13.04 42.13 -17.56
N PHE A 166 -12.33 41.97 -16.44
CA PHE A 166 -10.91 41.62 -16.44
C PHE A 166 -10.74 40.11 -16.32
N ASN A 167 -9.84 39.53 -17.12
CA ASN A 167 -9.48 38.12 -17.07
C ASN A 167 -8.06 37.93 -16.51
N TYR A 168 -7.88 36.95 -15.66
CA TYR A 168 -6.63 36.62 -14.99
C TYR A 168 -6.30 35.14 -15.15
N ASP A 169 -5.07 34.86 -15.56
CA ASP A 169 -4.52 33.51 -15.60
C ASP A 169 -4.08 33.12 -14.19
N MET A 170 -4.83 32.20 -13.57
CA MET A 170 -4.64 31.82 -12.17
C MET A 170 -3.71 30.60 -12.04
N LYS A 171 -3.85 29.62 -12.94
CA LYS A 171 -3.12 28.32 -12.93
C LYS A 171 -2.98 27.72 -11.53
N PHE A 172 -4.08 27.64 -10.81
CA PHE A 172 -4.09 27.15 -9.43
C PHE A 172 -4.60 25.71 -9.36
N PRO A 173 -3.73 24.71 -9.07
CA PRO A 173 -4.11 23.31 -9.03
C PRO A 173 -4.77 22.92 -7.70
N ILE A 174 -5.79 22.08 -7.81
CA ILE A 174 -6.62 21.60 -6.69
C ILE A 174 -6.88 20.10 -6.88
N SER A 175 -6.33 19.28 -5.99
CA SER A 175 -6.60 17.84 -5.94
C SER A 175 -7.74 17.54 -4.95
N VAL A 176 -8.76 16.81 -5.39
CA VAL A 176 -9.88 16.37 -4.55
C VAL A 176 -9.73 14.89 -4.23
N VAL A 177 -9.72 14.55 -2.94
CA VAL A 177 -9.57 13.18 -2.42
C VAL A 177 -10.80 12.74 -1.61
N TYR A 178 -10.93 11.45 -1.32
CA TYR A 178 -12.00 10.88 -0.50
C TYR A 178 -11.97 11.41 0.95
N ASN A 179 -13.12 11.39 1.63
CA ASN A 179 -13.27 11.95 2.98
C ASN A 179 -13.67 10.92 4.04
N PRO A 180 -12.70 10.23 4.67
CA PRO A 180 -12.98 9.27 5.72
C PRO A 180 -13.44 9.92 7.04
N PHE A 181 -13.43 11.25 7.15
CA PHE A 181 -13.87 11.99 8.33
C PHE A 181 -15.32 12.48 8.20
N CYS A 182 -15.97 12.29 7.05
CA CYS A 182 -17.33 12.75 6.78
C CYS A 182 -18.32 11.57 6.84
N PRO A 183 -19.31 11.55 7.76
CA PRO A 183 -20.28 10.44 7.93
C PRO A 183 -21.05 10.02 6.67
N ASP A 184 -21.24 10.97 5.77
CA ASP A 184 -21.99 10.79 4.53
C ASP A 184 -21.11 10.29 3.36
N ASP A 185 -19.79 10.23 3.55
CA ASP A 185 -18.89 9.64 2.57
C ASP A 185 -19.00 8.12 2.60
N ALA A 186 -18.83 7.49 1.44
CA ALA A 186 -18.78 6.03 1.31
C ALA A 186 -17.55 5.42 2.01
N VAL A 187 -16.50 6.20 2.30
CA VAL A 187 -15.29 5.71 3.00
C VAL A 187 -15.19 6.17 4.46
N TYR A 188 -16.28 6.66 5.05
CA TYR A 188 -16.31 7.15 6.42
C TYR A 188 -15.83 6.10 7.44
N LEU A 189 -14.89 6.48 8.29
CA LEU A 189 -14.49 5.73 9.48
C LEU A 189 -14.93 6.50 10.73
N GLU A 190 -15.68 5.83 11.60
CA GLU A 190 -16.18 6.45 12.83
C GLU A 190 -15.07 6.73 13.84
N SER A 191 -14.06 5.86 13.91
CA SER A 191 -12.95 6.00 14.85
C SER A 191 -11.87 6.95 14.32
N GLY A 192 -11.67 8.07 15.01
CA GLY A 192 -10.57 8.99 14.72
C GLY A 192 -9.18 8.36 14.87
N ALA A 193 -9.03 7.31 15.70
CA ALA A 193 -7.78 6.57 15.81
C ALA A 193 -7.53 5.68 14.57
N GLU A 194 -8.59 5.07 14.03
CA GLU A 194 -8.51 4.32 12.77
C GLU A 194 -8.26 5.23 11.57
N CYS A 195 -8.85 6.42 11.54
CA CYS A 195 -8.51 7.43 10.53
C CYS A 195 -7.02 7.79 10.58
N ARG A 196 -6.45 7.95 11.79
CA ARG A 196 -5.01 8.20 11.93
C ARG A 196 -4.19 7.04 11.38
N GLU A 197 -4.47 5.79 11.76
CA GLU A 197 -3.69 4.62 11.33
C GLU A 197 -3.87 4.25 9.84
N TYR A 198 -5.10 4.27 9.35
CA TYR A 198 -5.43 3.70 8.04
C TYR A 198 -5.45 4.71 6.89
N VAL A 199 -5.29 6.00 7.21
CA VAL A 199 -5.26 7.11 6.22
C VAL A 199 -4.02 7.99 6.42
N LEU A 200 -3.80 8.47 7.65
CA LEU A 200 -2.79 9.49 7.91
C LEU A 200 -1.39 8.93 8.21
N GLU A 201 -1.29 7.72 8.75
CA GLU A 201 0.00 7.11 9.06
C GLU A 201 0.73 6.74 7.75
N SER A 202 1.96 7.20 7.63
CA SER A 202 2.78 7.10 6.40
C SER A 202 3.70 5.89 6.39
N THR A 203 3.80 5.20 7.52
CA THR A 203 4.55 3.96 7.67
C THR A 203 3.67 2.81 8.12
N GLY A 204 4.08 1.59 7.86
CA GLY A 204 3.29 0.41 8.21
C GLY A 204 4.16 -0.79 8.51
N ARG A 205 3.49 -1.90 8.81
CA ARG A 205 4.14 -3.20 8.98
C ARG A 205 3.53 -4.23 8.05
N VAL A 206 4.39 -5.06 7.50
CA VAL A 206 4.04 -6.29 6.82
C VAL A 206 4.60 -7.46 7.62
N TYR A 207 3.77 -8.46 7.87
CA TYR A 207 4.19 -9.64 8.61
C TYR A 207 4.68 -10.71 7.63
N PHE A 208 5.60 -11.54 8.08
CA PHE A 208 6.21 -12.61 7.28
C PHE A 208 6.65 -13.76 8.19
N GLY A 209 7.23 -14.81 7.62
CA GLY A 209 7.60 -16.02 8.37
C GLY A 209 6.52 -17.09 8.31
N SER A 210 6.20 -17.72 9.44
CA SER A 210 5.19 -18.78 9.54
C SER A 210 4.19 -18.50 10.66
N SER A 211 3.06 -19.22 10.69
CA SER A 211 2.05 -19.07 11.74
C SER A 211 2.56 -19.39 13.17
N ARG A 212 3.73 -20.03 13.30
CA ARG A 212 4.37 -20.32 14.59
C ARG A 212 5.48 -19.34 14.96
N SER A 213 6.04 -18.63 13.98
CA SER A 213 7.16 -17.72 14.16
C SER A 213 6.99 -16.56 13.18
N ILE A 214 6.30 -15.53 13.67
CA ILE A 214 5.87 -14.38 12.86
C ILE A 214 6.91 -13.27 12.99
N GLY A 215 7.58 -12.96 11.88
CA GLY A 215 8.40 -11.77 11.73
C GLY A 215 7.58 -10.57 11.25
N SER A 216 8.16 -9.37 11.35
CA SER A 216 7.58 -8.16 10.77
C SER A 216 8.63 -7.27 10.13
N LYS A 217 8.25 -6.63 9.02
CA LYS A 217 9.04 -5.65 8.29
C LYS A 217 8.27 -4.35 8.26
N SER A 218 8.97 -3.25 8.51
CA SER A 218 8.38 -1.93 8.29
C SER A 218 8.37 -1.59 6.81
N TRP A 219 7.39 -0.79 6.42
CA TRP A 219 7.20 -0.32 5.06
C TRP A 219 6.87 1.17 5.06
N ASN A 220 7.54 1.94 4.21
CA ASN A 220 7.20 3.35 4.01
C ASN A 220 6.21 3.50 2.85
N PHE A 221 4.96 3.86 3.15
CA PHE A 221 3.94 4.06 2.12
C PHE A 221 4.20 5.35 1.32
N GLY A 222 4.64 6.43 2.00
CA GLY A 222 4.98 7.70 1.33
C GLY A 222 3.82 8.33 0.56
N GLN A 223 2.57 8.09 0.98
CA GLN A 223 1.36 8.50 0.24
C GLN A 223 1.22 10.02 0.04
N PHE A 224 1.93 10.81 0.84
CA PHE A 224 1.91 12.27 0.80
C PHE A 224 3.02 12.87 -0.05
N ASP A 225 4.02 12.07 -0.43
CA ASP A 225 5.17 12.56 -1.17
C ASP A 225 4.87 12.56 -2.68
N ASP A 226 5.41 13.54 -3.39
CA ASP A 226 5.28 13.57 -4.85
C ASP A 226 6.12 12.46 -5.50
N PRO A 227 5.61 11.78 -6.57
CA PRO A 227 4.38 12.07 -7.31
C PRO A 227 3.22 11.12 -6.98
N VAL A 228 3.08 10.62 -5.74
CA VAL A 228 2.18 9.47 -5.46
C VAL A 228 0.71 9.77 -5.79
N LEU A 229 0.19 10.92 -5.35
CA LEU A 229 -1.21 11.32 -5.63
C LEU A 229 -1.46 11.53 -7.13
N ASP A 230 -0.57 12.25 -7.82
CA ASP A 230 -0.67 12.49 -9.26
C ASP A 230 -0.56 11.18 -10.07
N CYS A 231 0.25 10.22 -9.59
CA CYS A 231 0.31 8.89 -10.17
C CYS A 231 -0.99 8.11 -9.97
N ALA A 232 -1.66 8.23 -8.81
CA ALA A 232 -2.93 7.58 -8.58
C ALA A 232 -4.00 8.05 -9.58
N TYR A 233 -4.13 9.36 -9.82
CA TYR A 233 -5.05 9.88 -10.84
C TYR A 233 -4.68 9.44 -12.26
N TYR A 234 -3.39 9.44 -12.60
CA TYR A 234 -2.93 8.94 -13.89
C TYR A 234 -3.30 7.45 -14.10
N LEU A 235 -3.20 6.61 -13.06
CA LEU A 235 -3.60 5.21 -13.14
C LEU A 235 -5.11 5.06 -13.36
N LEU A 236 -5.94 5.91 -12.73
CA LEU A 236 -7.38 5.90 -13.00
C LEU A 236 -7.69 6.25 -14.45
N ALA A 237 -7.02 7.25 -15.03
CA ALA A 237 -7.15 7.55 -16.46
C ALA A 237 -6.68 6.40 -17.35
N LYS A 238 -5.52 5.82 -17.04
CA LYS A 238 -4.97 4.66 -17.77
C LYS A 238 -5.89 3.45 -17.72
N SER A 239 -6.64 3.26 -16.63
CA SER A 239 -7.56 2.12 -16.48
C SER A 239 -8.74 2.16 -17.47
N GLY A 240 -9.02 3.31 -18.08
CA GLY A 240 -10.22 3.51 -18.91
C GLY A 240 -11.51 3.59 -18.08
N LEU A 241 -11.41 3.66 -16.75
CA LEU A 241 -12.57 3.84 -15.88
C LEU A 241 -13.28 5.15 -16.25
N PRO A 242 -14.61 5.14 -16.49
CA PRO A 242 -15.37 6.34 -16.79
C PRO A 242 -15.17 7.40 -15.71
N PHE A 243 -14.98 8.66 -16.11
CA PHE A 243 -14.65 9.75 -15.19
C PHE A 243 -15.65 9.88 -14.02
N ASP A 244 -16.94 9.71 -14.30
CA ASP A 244 -17.99 9.86 -13.30
C ASP A 244 -17.96 8.73 -12.25
N SER A 245 -17.30 7.61 -12.55
CA SER A 245 -17.08 6.50 -11.61
C SER A 245 -15.86 6.70 -10.71
N TRP A 246 -15.05 7.75 -10.89
CA TRP A 246 -13.89 7.99 -10.01
C TRP A 246 -14.30 8.47 -8.61
N GLY A 247 -15.56 8.87 -8.43
CA GLY A 247 -16.15 9.15 -7.10
C GLY A 247 -16.65 7.91 -6.36
N ASP A 248 -16.67 6.74 -7.00
CA ASP A 248 -17.06 5.46 -6.37
C ASP A 248 -15.82 4.69 -5.89
N PRO A 249 -15.64 4.50 -4.57
CA PRO A 249 -14.47 3.81 -4.04
C PRO A 249 -14.41 2.34 -4.46
N VAL A 250 -15.54 1.68 -4.76
CA VAL A 250 -15.57 0.28 -5.19
C VAL A 250 -14.92 0.15 -6.57
N SER A 251 -15.37 0.97 -7.52
CA SER A 251 -14.81 1.02 -8.88
C SER A 251 -13.32 1.41 -8.87
N VAL A 252 -12.97 2.44 -8.09
CA VAL A 252 -11.57 2.90 -7.93
C VAL A 252 -10.69 1.81 -7.35
N ALA A 253 -11.11 1.15 -6.26
CA ALA A 253 -10.35 0.07 -5.64
C ALA A 253 -10.10 -1.09 -6.61
N ARG A 254 -11.09 -1.45 -7.42
CA ARG A 254 -10.96 -2.51 -8.42
C ARG A 254 -10.00 -2.12 -9.54
N SER A 255 -10.09 -0.89 -10.08
CA SER A 255 -9.16 -0.40 -11.11
C SER A 255 -7.72 -0.32 -10.61
N LEU A 256 -7.49 0.16 -9.39
CA LEU A 256 -6.15 0.20 -8.80
C LEU A 256 -5.59 -1.20 -8.57
N SER A 257 -6.39 -2.15 -8.09
CA SER A 257 -5.93 -3.54 -7.87
C SER A 257 -5.43 -4.20 -9.16
N ALA A 258 -6.07 -3.93 -10.30
CA ALA A 258 -5.65 -4.41 -11.60
C ALA A 258 -4.32 -3.77 -12.04
N LEU A 259 -4.20 -2.45 -11.86
CA LEU A 259 -3.04 -1.69 -12.34
C LEU A 259 -1.83 -1.66 -11.42
N VAL A 260 -1.90 -2.19 -10.20
CA VAL A 260 -0.71 -2.36 -9.36
C VAL A 260 0.22 -3.45 -9.94
N ASN A 261 -0.34 -4.50 -10.55
CA ASN A 261 0.40 -5.61 -11.15
C ASN A 261 0.50 -5.48 -12.68
N SER A 262 1.70 -5.54 -13.23
CA SER A 262 1.89 -5.41 -14.68
C SER A 262 1.70 -6.70 -15.47
N ASN A 263 1.78 -7.87 -14.83
CA ASN A 263 1.74 -9.15 -15.52
C ASN A 263 0.38 -9.41 -16.21
N ASP A 264 -0.67 -8.73 -15.75
CA ASP A 264 -2.01 -8.86 -16.29
C ASP A 264 -2.42 -7.63 -17.15
N ASP A 265 -2.23 -6.40 -16.65
CA ASP A 265 -2.81 -5.17 -17.25
C ASP A 265 -1.78 -4.07 -17.57
N ASN A 266 -0.49 -4.42 -17.73
CA ASN A 266 0.59 -3.44 -17.96
C ASN A 266 0.61 -2.28 -16.94
N GLY A 267 0.30 -2.64 -15.69
CA GLY A 267 0.33 -1.81 -14.49
C GLY A 267 1.73 -1.40 -14.01
N VAL A 268 1.84 -1.10 -12.71
CA VAL A 268 2.99 -0.42 -12.09
C VAL A 268 4.21 -1.33 -11.95
N LEU A 269 4.03 -2.56 -11.45
CA LEU A 269 5.15 -3.40 -11.00
C LEU A 269 5.08 -4.82 -11.59
N VAL A 270 6.22 -5.32 -12.04
CA VAL A 270 6.40 -6.67 -12.60
C VAL A 270 6.64 -7.67 -11.48
N GLY A 271 5.78 -8.68 -11.36
CA GLY A 271 5.93 -9.77 -10.41
C GLY A 271 7.02 -10.75 -10.82
N ASN A 272 7.92 -11.11 -9.90
CA ASN A 272 8.96 -12.11 -10.14
C ASN A 272 9.29 -12.92 -8.88
N TRP A 273 9.31 -14.25 -9.03
CA TRP A 273 9.57 -15.26 -7.99
C TRP A 273 10.66 -16.27 -8.44
N SER A 274 11.42 -15.95 -9.48
CA SER A 274 12.41 -16.88 -10.03
C SER A 274 13.67 -17.02 -9.17
N GLY A 275 13.95 -16.05 -8.30
CA GLY A 275 15.24 -15.87 -7.63
C GLY A 275 16.28 -15.12 -8.46
N ASP A 276 16.03 -14.90 -9.76
CA ASP A 276 16.87 -14.10 -10.64
C ASP A 276 16.21 -12.75 -10.92
N TYR A 277 16.84 -11.70 -10.42
CA TYR A 277 16.37 -10.31 -10.50
C TYR A 277 17.23 -9.46 -11.45
N ALA A 278 17.98 -10.09 -12.36
CA ALA A 278 18.74 -9.39 -13.39
C ALA A 278 17.85 -8.38 -14.15
N GLY A 279 18.36 -7.16 -14.35
CA GLY A 279 17.64 -6.07 -15.03
C GLY A 279 16.59 -5.35 -14.18
N GLY A 280 16.51 -5.62 -12.87
CA GLY A 280 15.62 -4.95 -11.93
C GLY A 280 16.20 -4.84 -10.53
N VAL A 281 15.34 -4.51 -9.57
CA VAL A 281 15.63 -4.50 -8.14
C VAL A 281 15.00 -5.74 -7.51
N ALA A 282 15.74 -6.41 -6.63
CA ALA A 282 15.23 -7.57 -5.91
C ALA A 282 14.07 -7.15 -4.98
N PRO A 283 12.96 -7.90 -4.90
CA PRO A 283 11.79 -7.56 -4.08
C PRO A 283 12.09 -7.29 -2.59
N THR A 284 13.13 -7.93 -2.05
CA THR A 284 13.58 -7.79 -0.65
C THR A 284 14.39 -6.51 -0.40
N GLU A 285 14.82 -5.79 -1.44
CA GLU A 285 15.55 -4.52 -1.31
C GLU A 285 14.60 -3.31 -1.22
N TRP A 286 13.33 -3.46 -1.61
CA TRP A 286 12.35 -2.39 -1.45
C TRP A 286 11.96 -2.20 0.02
N ARG A 287 11.94 -0.93 0.45
CA ARG A 287 11.55 -0.52 1.81
C ARG A 287 10.31 0.37 1.84
N GLY A 288 9.84 0.76 0.66
CA GLY A 288 8.72 1.66 0.52
C GLY A 288 8.23 1.77 -0.91
N SER A 289 7.10 2.44 -1.06
CA SER A 289 6.37 2.52 -2.33
C SER A 289 6.80 3.70 -3.19
N LEU A 290 7.30 4.78 -2.58
CA LEU A 290 7.61 6.03 -3.28
C LEU A 290 8.62 5.86 -4.42
N ALA A 291 9.74 5.17 -4.20
CA ALA A 291 10.76 4.96 -5.23
C ALA A 291 10.21 4.20 -6.46
N ILE A 292 9.34 3.22 -6.22
CA ILE A 292 8.69 2.44 -7.28
C ILE A 292 7.71 3.33 -8.05
N ILE A 293 6.84 4.05 -7.35
CA ILE A 293 5.80 4.89 -7.95
C ILE A 293 6.44 6.04 -8.74
N ALA A 294 7.49 6.68 -8.20
CA ALA A 294 8.21 7.75 -8.89
C ALA A 294 8.84 7.25 -10.19
N LYS A 295 9.56 6.11 -10.16
CA LYS A 295 10.17 5.51 -11.35
C LYS A 295 9.12 5.11 -12.40
N TYR A 296 7.99 4.57 -11.97
CA TYR A 296 6.88 4.27 -12.87
C TYR A 296 6.28 5.55 -13.46
N TYR A 297 6.02 6.56 -12.65
CA TYR A 297 5.37 7.79 -13.08
C TYR A 297 6.25 8.61 -14.03
N GLU A 298 7.56 8.58 -13.88
CA GLU A 298 8.51 9.23 -14.80
C GLU A 298 8.58 8.48 -16.14
N SER A 299 8.75 7.16 -16.11
CA SER A 299 8.97 6.37 -17.33
C SER A 299 7.69 5.93 -18.04
N LYS A 300 6.56 5.91 -17.33
CA LYS A 300 5.29 5.25 -17.70
C LYS A 300 5.43 3.78 -18.08
N THR A 301 6.52 3.13 -17.64
CA THR A 301 6.81 1.71 -17.89
C THR A 301 6.85 0.90 -16.61
N PRO A 302 6.44 -0.39 -16.63
CA PRO A 302 6.46 -1.24 -15.45
C PRO A 302 7.83 -1.34 -14.79
N VAL A 303 7.85 -1.20 -13.46
CA VAL A 303 9.07 -1.32 -12.64
C VAL A 303 9.33 -2.78 -12.32
N LYS A 304 10.60 -3.17 -12.28
CA LYS A 304 11.06 -4.53 -11.98
C LYS A 304 11.82 -4.54 -10.65
N PHE A 305 11.57 -5.41 -9.66
CA PHE A 305 10.51 -6.43 -9.57
C PHE A 305 9.77 -6.36 -8.23
N GLY A 306 8.64 -7.06 -8.14
CA GLY A 306 7.79 -7.13 -6.95
C GLY A 306 7.37 -8.53 -6.56
N GLN A 307 6.99 -8.66 -5.30
CA GLN A 307 6.30 -9.81 -4.72
C GLN A 307 5.12 -9.34 -3.87
N CYS A 308 4.37 -10.26 -3.25
CA CYS A 308 3.08 -9.96 -2.62
C CYS A 308 3.10 -8.79 -1.62
N TRP A 309 4.12 -8.69 -0.75
CA TRP A 309 4.23 -7.56 0.19
C TRP A 309 4.52 -6.23 -0.50
N VAL A 310 5.30 -6.23 -1.59
CA VAL A 310 5.60 -5.03 -2.37
C VAL A 310 4.35 -4.52 -3.07
N PHE A 311 3.56 -5.43 -3.65
CA PHE A 311 2.26 -5.10 -4.23
C PHE A 311 1.29 -4.54 -3.19
N SER A 312 1.24 -5.17 -2.00
CA SER A 312 0.42 -4.67 -0.90
C SER A 312 0.84 -3.27 -0.46
N GLY A 313 2.14 -3.01 -0.33
CA GLY A 313 2.68 -1.69 -0.04
C GLY A 313 2.25 -0.63 -1.05
N LEU A 314 2.40 -0.92 -2.36
CA LEU A 314 1.95 -0.03 -3.44
C LEU A 314 0.46 0.27 -3.37
N MET A 315 -0.37 -0.76 -3.24
CA MET A 315 -1.82 -0.60 -3.19
C MET A 315 -2.25 0.24 -1.99
N THR A 316 -1.69 0.00 -0.80
CA THR A 316 -1.97 0.81 0.40
C THR A 316 -1.58 2.27 0.15
N SER A 317 -0.43 2.52 -0.45
CA SER A 317 0.07 3.88 -0.72
C SER A 317 -0.84 4.65 -1.67
N LEU A 318 -1.25 4.03 -2.78
CA LEU A 318 -2.14 4.65 -3.77
C LEU A 318 -3.55 4.87 -3.21
N ALA A 319 -4.10 3.90 -2.47
CA ALA A 319 -5.42 4.02 -1.86
C ALA A 319 -5.45 5.12 -0.78
N ARG A 320 -4.45 5.14 0.12
CA ARG A 320 -4.33 6.17 1.17
C ARG A 320 -4.07 7.56 0.59
N ALA A 321 -3.30 7.67 -0.51
CA ALA A 321 -3.10 8.94 -1.20
C ALA A 321 -4.43 9.53 -1.69
N LEU A 322 -5.32 8.70 -2.24
CA LEU A 322 -6.68 9.09 -2.61
C LEU A 322 -7.61 9.29 -1.41
N GLY A 323 -7.20 8.98 -0.19
CA GLY A 323 -8.03 9.11 1.01
C GLY A 323 -8.93 7.92 1.31
N ILE A 324 -8.76 6.78 0.62
CA ILE A 324 -9.46 5.53 0.93
C ILE A 324 -8.70 4.83 2.08
N PRO A 325 -9.33 4.56 3.23
CA PRO A 325 -8.66 3.86 4.32
C PRO A 325 -8.24 2.46 3.89
N ALA A 326 -6.98 2.12 4.11
CA ALA A 326 -6.41 0.87 3.65
C ALA A 326 -5.40 0.30 4.66
N ARG A 327 -5.31 -1.02 4.75
CA ARG A 327 -4.30 -1.72 5.55
C ARG A 327 -3.75 -2.94 4.83
N SER A 328 -2.49 -3.27 5.07
CA SER A 328 -1.89 -4.51 4.60
C SER A 328 -2.29 -5.66 5.52
N VAL A 329 -2.65 -6.80 4.92
CA VAL A 329 -3.08 -8.01 5.63
C VAL A 329 -2.20 -9.18 5.20
N THR A 330 -1.67 -9.90 6.18
CA THR A 330 -0.84 -11.09 5.97
C THR A 330 -1.60 -12.33 6.40
N ASN A 331 -1.77 -13.28 5.49
CA ASN A 331 -2.31 -14.60 5.77
C ASN A 331 -1.19 -15.63 5.81
N PHE A 332 -1.08 -16.40 6.91
CA PHE A 332 -0.08 -17.47 7.02
C PHE A 332 -0.64 -18.81 6.60
N ASP A 333 0.24 -19.69 6.14
CA ASP A 333 -0.11 -20.99 5.57
C ASP A 333 -1.16 -20.81 4.44
N SER A 334 -0.90 -19.86 3.55
CA SER A 334 -1.85 -19.44 2.51
C SER A 334 -1.86 -20.43 1.35
N ALA A 335 -2.97 -21.14 1.18
CA ALA A 335 -3.11 -22.07 0.07
C ALA A 335 -3.10 -21.37 -1.30
N HIS A 336 -2.39 -21.95 -2.26
CA HIS A 336 -2.43 -21.56 -3.66
C HIS A 336 -2.93 -22.75 -4.49
N ASP A 337 -4.25 -22.91 -4.50
CA ASP A 337 -4.96 -23.93 -5.27
C ASP A 337 -5.11 -23.48 -6.74
N THR A 338 -4.71 -24.34 -7.66
CA THR A 338 -4.81 -24.13 -9.11
C THR A 338 -6.12 -24.64 -9.70
N ASN A 339 -6.86 -25.47 -8.96
CA ASN A 339 -8.03 -26.23 -9.43
C ASN A 339 -9.36 -25.77 -8.82
N CYS A 340 -9.35 -24.81 -7.88
CA CYS A 340 -10.54 -24.21 -7.25
C CYS A 340 -11.48 -25.24 -6.60
N ASN A 341 -10.92 -26.29 -6.01
CA ASN A 341 -11.65 -27.39 -5.38
C ASN A 341 -11.58 -27.36 -3.84
N LEU A 342 -10.94 -26.34 -3.25
CA LEU A 342 -10.69 -26.18 -1.81
C LEU A 342 -9.81 -27.29 -1.22
N ILE A 343 -8.98 -27.94 -2.03
CA ILE A 343 -8.05 -29.00 -1.61
C ILE A 343 -6.67 -28.67 -2.16
N VAL A 344 -5.66 -28.86 -1.32
CA VAL A 344 -4.25 -28.77 -1.70
C VAL A 344 -3.63 -30.15 -1.52
N ASP A 345 -3.26 -30.78 -2.63
CA ASP A 345 -2.59 -32.07 -2.61
C ASP A 345 -1.07 -31.87 -2.44
N SER A 346 -0.47 -32.62 -1.52
CA SER A 346 0.96 -32.59 -1.21
C SER A 346 1.56 -33.99 -1.30
N PHE A 347 2.28 -34.25 -2.38
CA PHE A 347 2.92 -35.51 -2.73
C PHE A 347 4.37 -35.57 -2.27
N PHE A 348 4.72 -36.68 -1.63
CA PHE A 348 6.07 -37.01 -1.17
C PHE A 348 6.52 -38.36 -1.70
N ASN A 349 7.83 -38.51 -1.89
CA ASN A 349 8.45 -39.80 -2.20
C ASN A 349 8.72 -40.63 -0.92
N ASP A 350 9.40 -41.76 -1.07
CA ASP A 350 9.76 -42.69 0.02
C ASP A 350 10.83 -42.16 1.01
N THR A 351 11.35 -40.96 0.77
CA THR A 351 12.24 -40.21 1.68
C THR A 351 11.57 -38.94 2.21
N PHE A 352 10.24 -38.84 2.09
CA PHE A 352 9.46 -37.65 2.45
C PHE A 352 9.97 -36.36 1.81
N ALA A 353 10.70 -36.46 0.70
CA ALA A 353 11.04 -35.33 -0.13
C ALA A 353 9.82 -35.01 -1.01
N PRO A 354 9.42 -33.73 -1.11
CA PRO A 354 8.31 -33.31 -1.96
C PRO A 354 8.62 -33.57 -3.43
N ILE A 355 7.64 -34.10 -4.16
CA ILE A 355 7.75 -34.40 -5.60
C ILE A 355 7.31 -33.17 -6.38
N ALA A 356 8.29 -32.41 -6.90
CA ALA A 356 8.04 -31.11 -7.52
C ALA A 356 7.05 -31.16 -8.69
N GLU A 357 7.08 -32.23 -9.48
CA GLU A 357 6.24 -32.40 -10.67
C GLU A 357 4.76 -32.66 -10.34
N LEU A 358 4.48 -33.16 -9.13
CA LEU A 358 3.12 -33.46 -8.67
C LEU A 358 2.55 -32.36 -7.75
N ASN A 359 3.41 -31.53 -7.17
CA ASN A 359 3.05 -30.45 -6.26
C ASN A 359 2.89 -29.11 -7.00
N SER A 360 1.98 -29.06 -7.97
CA SER A 360 1.62 -27.81 -8.65
C SER A 360 0.86 -26.86 -7.71
N ASP A 361 0.09 -27.41 -6.78
CA ASP A 361 -0.50 -26.66 -5.68
C ASP A 361 0.55 -26.45 -4.59
N SER A 362 0.57 -25.25 -4.01
CA SER A 362 1.55 -24.88 -2.99
C SER A 362 0.87 -24.18 -1.83
N ILE A 363 1.44 -24.35 -0.64
CA ILE A 363 1.10 -23.55 0.52
C ILE A 363 2.22 -22.54 0.64
N TRP A 364 1.87 -21.27 0.51
CA TRP A 364 2.80 -20.19 0.75
C TRP A 364 2.92 -20.00 2.25
N ASN A 365 4.13 -19.81 2.75
CA ASN A 365 4.39 -19.57 4.18
C ASN A 365 3.53 -18.40 4.67
N PHE A 366 3.48 -17.35 3.85
CA PHE A 366 2.58 -16.24 3.99
C PHE A 366 2.20 -15.65 2.64
N HIS A 367 1.06 -14.98 2.58
CA HIS A 367 0.66 -14.18 1.44
C HIS A 367 0.05 -12.86 1.93
N VAL A 368 0.37 -11.76 1.25
CA VAL A 368 -0.04 -10.41 1.65
C VAL A 368 -0.99 -9.81 0.63
N TRP A 369 -2.08 -9.22 1.09
CA TRP A 369 -3.05 -8.44 0.32
C TRP A 369 -3.41 -7.15 1.06
N ASN A 370 -4.51 -6.49 0.66
CA ASN A 370 -4.98 -5.25 1.26
C ASN A 370 -6.44 -5.37 1.67
N ASP A 371 -6.80 -4.78 2.81
CA ASP A 371 -8.19 -4.44 3.11
C ASP A 371 -8.40 -2.95 2.84
N LEU A 372 -9.47 -2.61 2.12
CA LEU A 372 -9.90 -1.24 1.89
C LEU A 372 -11.28 -1.03 2.51
N TRP A 373 -11.44 0.02 3.31
CA TRP A 373 -12.70 0.33 3.98
C TRP A 373 -13.62 1.13 3.06
N MET A 374 -14.85 0.63 2.84
CA MET A 374 -15.90 1.36 2.13
C MET A 374 -17.28 0.75 2.37
N LYS A 375 -18.33 1.53 2.12
CA LYS A 375 -19.70 1.05 1.97
C LYS A 375 -19.86 0.24 0.67
N ARG A 376 -20.78 -0.73 0.68
CA ARG A 376 -21.11 -1.64 -0.42
C ARG A 376 -22.60 -1.53 -0.79
N PRO A 377 -23.05 -0.37 -1.31
CA PRO A 377 -24.45 -0.20 -1.70
C PRO A 377 -24.89 -1.19 -2.80
N ASP A 378 -23.95 -1.76 -3.53
CA ASP A 378 -24.17 -2.80 -4.53
C ASP A 378 -24.48 -4.20 -3.93
N LEU A 379 -24.12 -4.44 -2.67
CA LEU A 379 -24.39 -5.68 -1.93
C LEU A 379 -25.38 -5.51 -0.77
N GLY A 380 -25.54 -4.30 -0.24
CA GLY A 380 -26.32 -3.98 0.95
C GLY A 380 -25.45 -3.69 2.18
N GLY A 381 -26.01 -2.99 3.17
CA GLY A 381 -25.27 -2.45 4.32
C GLY A 381 -24.60 -3.49 5.22
N ASP A 382 -25.08 -4.73 5.23
CA ASP A 382 -24.45 -5.84 5.98
C ASP A 382 -23.06 -6.22 5.43
N PHE A 383 -22.71 -5.76 4.21
CA PHE A 383 -21.42 -5.98 3.56
C PHE A 383 -20.52 -4.74 3.56
N ASP A 384 -20.94 -3.66 4.24
CA ASP A 384 -20.10 -2.48 4.46
C ASP A 384 -18.86 -2.86 5.30
N GLY A 385 -17.76 -2.15 5.07
CA GLY A 385 -16.56 -2.23 5.89
C GLY A 385 -15.32 -2.67 5.12
N TRP A 386 -14.49 -3.53 5.72
CA TRP A 386 -13.21 -3.97 5.14
C TRP A 386 -13.42 -4.91 3.95
N GLN A 387 -12.99 -4.46 2.77
CA GLN A 387 -13.06 -5.20 1.52
C GLN A 387 -11.68 -5.76 1.16
N ALA A 388 -11.54 -7.09 1.14
CA ALA A 388 -10.31 -7.74 0.74
C ALA A 388 -10.03 -7.52 -0.76
N SER A 389 -8.91 -6.87 -1.05
CA SER A 389 -8.43 -6.54 -2.39
C SER A 389 -7.05 -7.14 -2.62
N ARG A 390 -6.93 -7.97 -3.65
CA ARG A 390 -5.67 -8.58 -4.09
C ARG A 390 -5.24 -7.96 -5.42
N PRO A 391 -4.01 -7.43 -5.54
CA PRO A 391 -3.49 -6.87 -6.78
C PRO A 391 -3.35 -7.89 -7.94
N SER A 392 -4.44 -8.22 -8.61
CA SER A 392 -4.51 -8.99 -9.87
C SER A 392 -5.94 -8.95 -10.41
N ASN A 393 -6.11 -8.80 -11.73
CA ASN A 393 -7.42 -8.84 -12.37
C ASN A 393 -8.09 -10.24 -12.33
N LYS A 394 -7.31 -11.30 -12.10
CA LYS A 394 -7.78 -12.69 -11.95
C LYS A 394 -8.26 -13.00 -10.52
N ALA A 395 -8.00 -12.11 -9.56
CA ALA A 395 -8.44 -12.32 -8.19
C ALA A 395 -9.97 -12.25 -8.08
N ASN A 396 -10.55 -13.26 -7.45
CA ASN A 396 -11.98 -13.36 -7.18
C ASN A 396 -12.22 -13.89 -5.76
N TRP A 397 -13.46 -13.78 -5.27
CA TRP A 397 -13.80 -14.19 -3.91
C TRP A 397 -13.50 -15.67 -3.64
N THR A 398 -13.65 -16.56 -4.64
CA THR A 398 -13.29 -17.98 -4.51
C THR A 398 -11.80 -18.17 -4.26
N SER A 399 -10.94 -17.38 -4.93
CA SER A 399 -9.49 -17.46 -4.73
C SER A 399 -9.04 -17.01 -3.34
N ILE A 400 -9.76 -16.05 -2.73
CA ILE A 400 -9.52 -15.62 -1.34
C ILE A 400 -10.02 -16.70 -0.39
N LEU A 401 -11.22 -17.23 -0.61
CA LEU A 401 -11.76 -18.30 0.23
C LEU A 401 -10.84 -19.53 0.26
N THR A 402 -10.32 -19.95 -0.89
CA THR A 402 -9.41 -21.10 -0.95
C THR A 402 -8.13 -20.88 -0.16
N ARG A 403 -7.56 -19.67 -0.21
CA ARG A 403 -6.37 -19.29 0.56
C ARG A 403 -6.55 -19.42 2.07
N LEU A 404 -7.80 -19.40 2.53
CA LEU A 404 -8.19 -19.35 3.93
C LEU A 404 -8.73 -20.69 4.47
N ASN A 405 -9.38 -21.48 3.63
CA ASN A 405 -10.17 -22.64 4.07
C ASN A 405 -9.88 -23.93 3.29
N ALA A 406 -8.81 -23.99 2.51
CA ALA A 406 -8.44 -25.22 1.81
C ALA A 406 -8.03 -26.34 2.79
N CYS A 407 -8.42 -27.57 2.47
CA CYS A 407 -7.96 -28.77 3.18
C CYS A 407 -6.67 -29.29 2.55
N ILE A 408 -5.66 -29.62 3.35
CA ILE A 408 -4.42 -30.20 2.83
C ILE A 408 -4.48 -31.72 2.91
N LYS A 409 -4.17 -32.38 1.81
CA LYS A 409 -4.02 -33.84 1.76
C LYS A 409 -2.57 -34.23 1.50
N HIS A 410 -2.00 -35.02 2.40
CA HIS A 410 -0.65 -35.56 2.26
C HIS A 410 -0.71 -36.93 1.60
N TRP A 411 0.07 -37.11 0.54
CA TRP A 411 0.13 -38.32 -0.27
C TRP A 411 1.55 -38.84 -0.33
N GLN A 412 1.72 -40.16 -0.21
CA GLN A 412 2.95 -40.85 -0.58
C GLN A 412 2.82 -41.41 -1.98
N LYS A 413 3.79 -41.13 -2.85
CA LYS A 413 3.96 -41.79 -4.13
C LYS A 413 4.86 -43.01 -3.94
N ASN A 414 4.29 -44.19 -4.08
CA ASN A 414 5.05 -45.43 -3.97
C ASN A 414 5.86 -45.69 -5.25
N ALA A 415 6.91 -46.51 -5.15
CA ALA A 415 7.75 -46.92 -6.28
C ALA A 415 6.98 -47.61 -7.42
N ASP A 416 5.82 -48.22 -7.13
CA ASP A 416 4.93 -48.86 -8.13
C ASP A 416 4.03 -47.85 -8.88
N GLY A 417 4.16 -46.55 -8.58
CA GLY A 417 3.37 -45.48 -9.18
C GLY A 417 2.00 -45.26 -8.54
N THR A 418 1.61 -46.01 -7.50
CA THR A 418 0.36 -45.78 -6.77
C THR A 418 0.49 -44.62 -5.78
N ASN A 419 -0.62 -43.93 -5.51
CA ASN A 419 -0.71 -42.88 -4.51
C ASN A 419 -1.39 -43.43 -3.25
N LYS A 420 -0.79 -43.19 -2.08
CA LYS A 420 -1.33 -43.59 -0.78
C LYS A 420 -1.61 -42.34 0.05
N GLU A 421 -2.87 -42.11 0.41
CA GLU A 421 -3.24 -41.03 1.34
C GLU A 421 -2.60 -41.30 2.70
N LEU A 422 -1.83 -40.33 3.20
CA LEU A 422 -1.19 -40.39 4.51
C LEU A 422 -2.02 -39.67 5.57
N TYR A 423 -2.54 -38.47 5.25
CA TYR A 423 -3.22 -37.61 6.21
C TYR A 423 -4.04 -36.51 5.50
N SER A 424 -5.15 -36.09 6.10
CA SER A 424 -5.99 -34.98 5.64
C SER A 424 -6.19 -33.95 6.76
N ASP A 425 -5.62 -32.75 6.61
CA ASP A 425 -5.66 -31.67 7.61
C ASP A 425 -6.45 -30.45 7.10
N PRO A 426 -7.69 -30.26 7.60
CA PRO A 426 -8.53 -29.14 7.23
C PRO A 426 -8.29 -27.84 8.02
N THR A 427 -7.37 -27.83 8.99
CA THR A 427 -7.21 -26.74 9.98
C THR A 427 -5.90 -25.96 9.83
N LYS A 428 -5.09 -26.36 8.85
CA LYS A 428 -3.73 -25.86 8.69
C LYS A 428 -3.65 -24.59 7.84
N VAL A 429 -4.57 -24.39 6.91
CA VAL A 429 -4.57 -23.23 6.01
C VAL A 429 -5.24 -22.03 6.67
N GLY A 430 -4.75 -20.83 6.36
CA GLY A 430 -5.44 -19.59 6.71
C GLY A 430 -5.34 -19.25 8.19
N ARG A 431 -4.12 -19.20 8.73
CA ARG A 431 -3.86 -19.00 10.17
C ARG A 431 -3.31 -17.62 10.45
N SER A 432 -3.58 -17.13 11.66
CA SER A 432 -2.99 -15.91 12.23
C SER A 432 -3.03 -14.72 11.27
N ILE A 433 -4.17 -14.47 10.65
CA ILE A 433 -4.33 -13.41 9.66
C ILE A 433 -4.06 -12.09 10.37
N SER A 434 -3.03 -11.38 9.94
CA SER A 434 -2.41 -10.32 10.74
C SER A 434 -2.39 -8.99 10.01
N THR A 435 -2.61 -7.93 10.78
CA THR A 435 -2.40 -6.55 10.37
C THR A 435 -1.73 -5.74 11.49
N LYS A 436 -1.28 -4.53 11.18
CA LYS A 436 -0.70 -3.63 12.20
C LYS A 436 -1.81 -3.11 13.10
N ALA A 437 -1.61 -3.17 14.42
CA ALA A 437 -2.55 -2.64 15.38
C ALA A 437 -2.61 -1.10 15.31
N VAL A 438 -3.79 -0.55 15.57
CA VAL A 438 -4.03 0.90 15.56
C VAL A 438 -3.17 1.59 16.62
N GLY A 439 -2.34 2.56 16.20
CA GLY A 439 -1.56 3.38 17.13
C GLY A 439 -0.42 2.65 17.84
N SER A 440 -0.05 1.45 17.39
CA SER A 440 1.10 0.72 17.92
C SER A 440 1.85 -0.02 16.81
N GLU A 441 3.03 -0.52 17.14
CA GLU A 441 3.86 -1.34 16.26
C GLU A 441 3.53 -2.84 16.38
N ASP A 442 2.54 -3.19 17.18
CA ASP A 442 2.18 -4.57 17.51
C ASP A 442 1.33 -5.23 16.42
N ARG A 443 1.35 -6.56 16.44
CA ARG A 443 0.52 -7.41 15.59
C ARG A 443 -0.90 -7.48 16.12
N LEU A 444 -1.87 -7.17 15.28
CA LEU A 444 -3.29 -7.48 15.50
C LEU A 444 -3.66 -8.74 14.72
N ASP A 445 -4.14 -9.75 15.42
CA ASP A 445 -4.76 -10.93 14.81
C ASP A 445 -6.21 -10.62 14.45
N ILE A 446 -6.57 -10.82 13.19
CA ILE A 446 -7.89 -10.56 12.61
C ILE A 446 -8.45 -11.83 11.93
N THR A 447 -7.99 -13.03 12.31
CA THR A 447 -8.48 -14.29 11.72
C THR A 447 -10.00 -14.43 11.82
N ASP A 448 -10.58 -13.99 12.93
CA ASP A 448 -12.02 -14.02 13.19
C ASP A 448 -12.84 -13.14 12.24
N GLN A 449 -12.23 -12.12 11.64
CA GLN A 449 -12.88 -11.26 10.63
C GLN A 449 -13.03 -11.98 9.27
N TYR A 450 -12.27 -13.05 9.05
CA TYR A 450 -12.21 -13.77 7.77
C TYR A 450 -12.86 -15.15 7.81
N LYS A 451 -12.81 -15.82 8.97
CA LYS A 451 -13.31 -17.19 9.14
C LYS A 451 -13.71 -17.46 10.58
N PHE A 452 -14.72 -18.31 10.74
CA PHE A 452 -15.14 -18.79 12.04
C PHE A 452 -14.07 -19.72 12.65
N PRO A 453 -14.08 -19.90 14.00
CA PRO A 453 -13.15 -20.80 14.67
C PRO A 453 -13.19 -22.23 14.11
N GLU A 454 -12.01 -22.82 13.90
CA GLU A 454 -11.87 -24.18 13.36
C GLU A 454 -12.65 -25.21 14.19
N GLY A 455 -13.48 -26.02 13.53
CA GLY A 455 -14.30 -27.04 14.17
C GLY A 455 -15.61 -26.54 14.79
N SER A 456 -15.92 -25.25 14.69
CA SER A 456 -17.24 -24.70 15.05
C SER A 456 -18.35 -25.13 14.08
N ARG A 457 -19.61 -24.94 14.47
CA ARG A 457 -20.76 -25.24 13.60
C ARG A 457 -20.86 -24.23 12.47
N GLU A 458 -20.48 -22.99 12.74
CA GLU A 458 -20.50 -21.85 11.84
C GLU A 458 -19.44 -22.02 10.73
N GLU A 459 -18.26 -22.52 11.07
CA GLU A 459 -17.19 -22.85 10.10
C GLU A 459 -17.64 -23.92 9.09
N ASP A 460 -18.24 -25.01 9.59
CA ASP A 460 -18.80 -26.06 8.75
C ASP A 460 -20.00 -25.57 7.90
N ALA A 461 -20.87 -24.72 8.46
CA ALA A 461 -21.98 -24.11 7.71
C ALA A 461 -21.46 -23.19 6.58
N ALA A 462 -20.47 -22.35 6.86
CA ALA A 462 -19.85 -21.47 5.87
C ALA A 462 -19.16 -22.27 4.76
N PHE A 463 -18.42 -23.33 5.11
CA PHE A 463 -17.79 -24.22 4.14
C PHE A 463 -18.82 -24.91 3.24
N ARG A 464 -19.93 -25.41 3.79
CA ARG A 464 -21.03 -26.02 3.01
C ARG A 464 -21.71 -25.00 2.09
N ALA A 465 -21.94 -23.78 2.56
CA ALA A 465 -22.49 -22.71 1.72
C ALA A 465 -21.59 -22.42 0.52
N ALA A 466 -20.26 -22.36 0.74
CA ALA A 466 -19.28 -22.21 -0.32
C ALA A 466 -19.25 -23.41 -1.29
N LYS A 467 -19.27 -24.64 -0.76
CA LYS A 467 -19.33 -25.89 -1.54
C LYS A 467 -20.54 -25.92 -2.49
N ASN A 468 -21.67 -25.41 -2.04
CA ASN A 468 -22.91 -25.38 -2.82
C ASN A 468 -22.96 -24.26 -3.86
N SER A 469 -21.96 -23.37 -3.88
CA SER A 469 -21.83 -22.34 -4.90
C SER A 469 -21.47 -22.95 -6.26
N LYS A 470 -22.15 -22.53 -7.32
CA LYS A 470 -21.85 -22.95 -8.70
C LYS A 470 -20.42 -22.59 -9.16
N LYS A 471 -19.73 -21.71 -8.43
CA LYS A 471 -18.36 -21.27 -8.72
C LYS A 471 -17.28 -22.13 -8.06
N VAL A 472 -17.63 -23.04 -7.15
CA VAL A 472 -16.68 -23.92 -6.47
C VAL A 472 -16.91 -25.36 -6.94
N GLN A 473 -15.86 -26.02 -7.44
CA GLN A 473 -15.95 -27.40 -7.92
C GLN A 473 -15.36 -28.38 -6.90
N ILE A 474 -16.06 -28.59 -5.79
CA ILE A 474 -15.60 -29.58 -4.80
C ILE A 474 -15.98 -30.98 -5.28
N LYS A 475 -14.99 -31.75 -5.74
CA LYS A 475 -15.16 -33.15 -6.16
C LYS A 475 -14.86 -34.17 -5.05
N VAL A 476 -14.18 -33.77 -3.98
CA VAL A 476 -13.65 -34.68 -2.96
C VAL A 476 -14.11 -34.24 -1.56
N GLU A 477 -14.43 -35.19 -0.69
CA GLU A 477 -14.85 -34.91 0.68
C GLU A 477 -13.70 -34.39 1.55
N ARG A 478 -14.01 -33.41 2.41
CA ARG A 478 -13.11 -32.88 3.43
C ARG A 478 -13.12 -33.83 4.62
N ASN A 479 -12.13 -34.73 4.68
CA ASN A 479 -11.89 -35.55 5.86
C ASN A 479 -11.05 -34.75 6.87
N ASP A 480 -11.43 -34.84 8.14
CA ASP A 480 -10.66 -34.26 9.24
C ASP A 480 -9.97 -35.37 10.02
N ASP A 481 -8.74 -35.67 9.61
CA ASP A 481 -7.96 -36.65 10.35
C ASP A 481 -7.65 -36.16 11.75
N ASN A 482 -7.59 -34.85 12.05
CA ASN A 482 -7.26 -34.35 13.39
C ASN A 482 -8.29 -34.75 14.45
N LYS A 483 -9.54 -34.99 14.07
CA LYS A 483 -10.61 -35.43 14.98
C LYS A 483 -10.56 -36.92 15.34
N ARG A 484 -9.79 -37.74 14.62
CA ARG A 484 -9.67 -39.17 14.92
C ARG A 484 -8.89 -39.38 16.21
N ARG A 485 -9.45 -40.15 17.15
CA ARG A 485 -8.74 -40.58 18.36
C ARG A 485 -7.63 -41.56 17.97
N ARG A 486 -6.40 -41.24 18.35
CA ARG A 486 -5.18 -42.02 18.04
C ARG A 486 -4.39 -42.28 19.31
N ASN A 487 -3.69 -43.41 19.33
CA ASN A 487 -2.67 -43.66 20.35
C ASN A 487 -1.34 -43.01 19.96
N LEU A 488 -1.06 -42.91 18.65
CA LEU A 488 0.12 -42.24 18.15
C LEU A 488 -0.10 -40.71 18.09
N GLN A 489 0.84 -39.94 18.65
CA GLN A 489 0.90 -38.49 18.47
C GLN A 489 2.30 -38.05 18.08
N LEU A 490 2.38 -37.01 17.25
CA LEU A 490 3.64 -36.43 16.76
C LEU A 490 3.68 -34.94 17.10
N ASN A 491 4.82 -34.49 17.60
CA ASN A 491 5.15 -33.08 17.71
C ASN A 491 6.54 -32.81 17.10
N ILE A 492 6.71 -31.61 16.53
CA ILE A 492 7.99 -31.13 16.02
C ILE A 492 8.39 -29.96 16.93
N ALA A 493 9.47 -30.15 17.68
CA ALA A 493 10.04 -29.16 18.57
C ALA A 493 11.33 -28.58 17.96
N THR A 494 11.50 -27.28 18.10
CA THR A 494 12.67 -26.50 17.67
C THR A 494 12.72 -25.23 18.52
N GLU A 495 13.85 -24.55 18.55
CA GLU A 495 13.94 -23.20 19.14
C GLU A 495 12.95 -22.25 18.46
N GLU A 496 12.32 -21.37 19.24
CA GLU A 496 11.31 -20.42 18.74
C GLU A 496 11.93 -19.31 17.87
N TYR A 497 13.17 -18.94 18.18
CA TYR A 497 13.90 -17.85 17.55
C TYR A 497 15.25 -18.33 17.02
N LEU A 498 15.32 -18.56 15.71
CA LEU A 498 16.54 -18.99 15.03
C LEU A 498 17.05 -17.87 14.14
N VAL A 499 18.30 -17.46 14.36
CA VAL A 499 18.99 -16.46 13.54
C VAL A 499 19.78 -17.16 12.44
N ILE A 500 19.72 -16.62 11.23
CA ILE A 500 20.54 -17.08 10.10
C ILE A 500 22.04 -17.12 10.46
N GLY A 501 22.68 -18.27 10.21
CA GLY A 501 24.11 -18.47 10.44
C GLY A 501 24.45 -19.56 11.46
N GLY A 502 23.51 -19.92 12.35
CA GLY A 502 23.69 -20.99 13.35
C GLY A 502 23.26 -22.38 12.85
N ASP A 503 23.79 -23.44 13.44
CA ASP A 503 23.27 -24.79 13.21
C ASP A 503 21.88 -24.94 13.85
N ILE A 504 21.02 -25.73 13.22
CA ILE A 504 19.62 -25.89 13.66
C ILE A 504 19.40 -27.32 14.11
N LYS A 505 18.79 -27.47 15.27
CA LYS A 505 18.39 -28.77 15.82
C LYS A 505 16.86 -28.85 15.87
N VAL A 506 16.32 -29.86 15.19
CA VAL A 506 14.89 -30.17 15.21
C VAL A 506 14.68 -31.50 15.91
N THR A 507 13.68 -31.57 16.80
CA THR A 507 13.33 -32.79 17.53
C THR A 507 11.93 -33.25 17.15
N LEU A 508 11.82 -34.48 16.63
CA LEU A 508 10.56 -35.19 16.47
C LEU A 508 10.22 -35.92 17.77
N GLU A 509 9.11 -35.55 18.38
CA GLU A 509 8.59 -36.19 19.58
C GLU A 509 7.48 -37.19 19.21
N LEU A 510 7.74 -38.47 19.43
CA LEU A 510 6.80 -39.57 19.16
C LEU A 510 6.18 -40.03 20.47
N THR A 511 4.89 -39.74 20.65
CA THR A 511 4.14 -40.12 21.86
C THR A 511 3.31 -41.37 21.61
N ASN A 512 3.46 -42.37 22.48
CA ASN A 512 2.64 -43.58 22.51
C ASN A 512 1.63 -43.50 23.66
N GLY A 513 0.37 -43.23 23.33
CA GLY A 513 -0.75 -43.20 24.28
C GLY A 513 -1.27 -44.59 24.70
N ALA A 514 -0.82 -45.68 24.07
CA ALA A 514 -1.17 -47.02 24.51
C ALA A 514 -0.41 -47.38 25.80
N ARG A 515 -0.91 -48.35 26.56
CA ARG A 515 -0.24 -48.83 27.79
C ARG A 515 0.91 -49.79 27.53
N THR A 516 0.99 -50.34 26.33
CA THR A 516 2.02 -51.28 25.88
C THR A 516 3.06 -50.56 25.04
N ASP A 517 4.29 -51.06 25.09
CA ASP A 517 5.36 -50.60 24.23
C ASP A 517 5.00 -50.80 22.75
N LYS A 518 5.32 -49.81 21.93
CA LYS A 518 5.04 -49.81 20.50
C LYS A 518 6.31 -49.58 19.72
N LYS A 519 6.45 -50.31 18.62
CA LYS A 519 7.48 -50.09 17.60
C LYS A 519 6.87 -49.18 16.54
N ILE A 520 7.34 -47.94 16.50
CA ILE A 520 6.77 -46.88 15.67
C ILE A 520 7.76 -46.59 14.53
N LEU A 521 7.28 -46.71 13.30
CA LEU A 521 8.02 -46.29 12.12
C LEU A 521 7.92 -44.78 11.99
N PHE A 522 9.03 -44.12 11.71
CA PHE A 522 9.06 -42.68 11.53
C PHE A 522 9.88 -42.28 10.31
N GLY A 523 9.59 -41.10 9.78
CA GLY A 523 10.55 -40.35 8.98
C GLY A 523 10.36 -38.86 9.20
N ILE A 524 11.46 -38.13 9.13
CA ILE A 524 11.54 -36.69 9.26
C ILE A 524 12.46 -36.14 8.17
N ALA A 525 12.02 -35.10 7.47
CA ALA A 525 12.76 -34.41 6.43
C ALA A 525 12.74 -32.91 6.66
N ALA A 526 13.88 -32.26 6.42
CA ALA A 526 14.01 -30.81 6.36
C ALA A 526 14.26 -30.38 4.92
N ASN A 527 13.36 -29.56 4.36
CA ASN A 527 13.41 -29.08 2.98
C ASN A 527 13.53 -27.56 2.96
N LEU A 528 14.56 -27.04 2.29
CA LEU A 528 14.69 -25.60 2.07
C LEU A 528 13.70 -25.17 0.98
N LYS A 529 12.86 -24.19 1.29
CA LYS A 529 11.83 -23.65 0.39
C LYS A 529 11.91 -22.14 0.28
N GLN A 530 11.55 -21.62 -0.90
CA GLN A 530 11.11 -20.23 -1.03
C GLN A 530 9.77 -20.04 -0.31
N TYR A 531 9.46 -18.82 0.13
CA TYR A 531 8.22 -18.53 0.85
C TYR A 531 6.93 -18.85 0.07
N ASN A 532 7.01 -18.93 -1.27
CA ASN A 532 5.90 -19.32 -2.14
C ASN A 532 5.65 -20.85 -2.18
N GLY A 533 6.41 -21.63 -1.41
CA GLY A 533 6.31 -23.08 -1.33
C GLY A 533 7.20 -23.86 -2.31
N LYS A 534 7.91 -23.19 -3.23
CA LYS A 534 8.83 -23.85 -4.15
C LYS A 534 10.03 -24.43 -3.39
N VAL A 535 10.27 -25.72 -3.59
CA VAL A 535 11.40 -26.44 -2.98
C VAL A 535 12.68 -26.10 -3.71
N ILE A 536 13.72 -25.75 -2.95
CA ILE A 536 15.08 -25.53 -3.45
C ILE A 536 15.86 -26.85 -3.38
N ARG A 537 15.95 -27.46 -2.18
CA ARG A 537 16.60 -28.74 -1.94
C ARG A 537 16.22 -29.34 -0.58
N GLN A 538 16.49 -30.64 -0.39
CA GLN A 538 16.45 -31.28 0.93
C GLN A 538 17.77 -30.99 1.67
N LEU A 539 17.66 -30.57 2.94
CA LEU A 539 18.80 -30.25 3.81
C LEU A 539 19.21 -31.43 4.67
N ALA A 540 18.23 -32.12 5.25
CA ALA A 540 18.45 -33.25 6.12
C ALA A 540 17.28 -34.23 6.03
N PHE A 541 17.53 -35.50 6.28
CA PHE A 541 16.52 -36.55 6.28
C PHE A 541 16.93 -37.69 7.20
N GLU A 542 15.98 -38.21 7.95
CA GLU A 542 16.13 -39.40 8.76
C GLU A 542 14.85 -40.25 8.72
N LYS A 543 14.99 -41.57 8.63
CA LYS A 543 13.89 -42.51 8.82
C LYS A 543 14.37 -43.74 9.55
N GLY A 544 13.45 -44.37 10.26
CA GLY A 544 13.77 -45.59 10.98
C GLY A 544 12.61 -46.07 11.83
N GLU A 545 12.96 -46.78 12.87
CA GLU A 545 12.01 -47.36 13.79
C GLU A 545 12.48 -47.11 15.22
N VAL A 546 11.58 -46.68 16.09
CA VAL A 546 11.87 -46.43 17.50
C VAL A 546 10.86 -47.18 18.37
N THR A 547 11.35 -47.79 19.44
CA THR A 547 10.49 -48.37 20.47
C THR A 547 10.13 -47.27 21.46
N VAL A 548 8.84 -46.94 21.54
CA VAL A 548 8.30 -45.97 22.49
C VAL A 548 7.54 -46.74 23.56
N LYS A 549 7.93 -46.54 24.83
CA LYS A 549 7.30 -47.22 25.95
C LYS A 549 5.83 -46.83 26.06
N GLY A 550 5.03 -47.69 26.66
CA GLY A 550 3.62 -47.37 26.93
C GLY A 550 3.46 -46.05 27.71
N SER A 551 2.55 -45.19 27.26
CA SER A 551 2.22 -43.89 27.88
C SER A 551 3.43 -42.96 28.01
N SER A 552 4.34 -42.99 27.04
CA SER A 552 5.58 -42.20 27.04
C SER A 552 5.88 -41.56 25.68
N THR A 553 6.90 -40.71 25.66
CA THR A 553 7.39 -40.00 24.48
C THR A 553 8.86 -40.29 24.26
N SER A 554 9.24 -40.58 23.02
CA SER A 554 10.65 -40.72 22.61
C SER A 554 11.03 -39.64 21.59
N PRO A 555 12.18 -38.97 21.76
CA PRO A 555 12.68 -37.99 20.80
C PRO A 555 13.50 -38.64 19.68
N VAL A 556 13.48 -38.05 18.50
CA VAL A 556 14.42 -38.28 17.40
C VAL A 556 14.96 -36.93 16.95
N GLU A 557 16.27 -36.80 16.81
CA GLU A 557 16.93 -35.52 16.54
C GLU A 557 17.39 -35.43 15.08
N LEU A 558 17.00 -34.36 14.40
CA LEU A 558 17.47 -34.03 13.05
C LEU A 558 18.33 -32.76 13.13
N ALA A 559 19.62 -32.91 12.83
CA ALA A 559 20.57 -31.81 12.77
C ALA A 559 20.65 -31.22 11.35
N ILE A 560 20.69 -29.89 11.25
CA ILE A 560 20.81 -29.15 9.99
C ILE A 560 22.00 -28.19 10.13
N GLN A 561 23.00 -28.34 9.28
CA GLN A 561 24.20 -27.50 9.34
C GLN A 561 23.96 -26.13 8.70
N SER A 562 24.52 -25.09 9.31
CA SER A 562 24.46 -23.70 8.82
C SER A 562 24.93 -23.54 7.38
N ALA A 563 26.03 -24.20 7.01
CA ALA A 563 26.58 -24.15 5.66
C ALA A 563 25.61 -24.71 4.58
N ASP A 564 24.69 -25.59 4.96
CA ASP A 564 23.74 -26.23 4.04
C ASP A 564 22.58 -25.32 3.66
N TYR A 565 22.32 -24.24 4.40
CA TYR A 565 21.22 -23.32 4.08
C TYR A 565 21.67 -21.88 3.83
N THR A 566 22.78 -21.42 4.43
CA THR A 566 23.20 -20.01 4.36
C THR A 566 23.57 -19.55 2.94
N ASN A 567 24.16 -20.43 2.12
CA ASN A 567 24.48 -20.12 0.71
C ASN A 567 23.25 -19.87 -0.17
N SER A 568 22.06 -20.32 0.25
CA SER A 568 20.80 -20.17 -0.48
C SER A 568 19.86 -19.16 0.17
N ALA A 569 20.13 -18.76 1.41
CA ALA A 569 19.33 -17.82 2.18
C ALA A 569 19.53 -16.34 1.80
N GLY A 570 20.55 -16.04 0.99
CA GLY A 570 20.83 -14.70 0.49
C GLY A 570 19.91 -14.17 -0.60
N CYS A 571 19.12 -15.04 -1.25
CA CYS A 571 18.44 -14.68 -2.50
C CYS A 571 16.97 -14.26 -2.32
N GLU A 572 16.26 -14.78 -1.32
CA GLU A 572 14.82 -14.53 -1.08
C GLU A 572 14.42 -14.80 0.39
N GLU A 573 13.19 -14.46 0.77
CA GLU A 573 12.57 -15.01 1.99
C GLU A 573 12.48 -16.55 1.86
N VAL A 574 13.35 -17.26 2.58
CA VAL A 574 13.38 -18.72 2.62
C VAL A 574 12.81 -19.24 3.95
N GLY A 575 12.28 -20.45 3.93
CA GLY A 575 11.88 -21.19 5.12
C GLY A 575 12.37 -22.63 5.04
N ILE A 576 12.58 -23.25 6.19
CA ILE A 576 12.91 -24.67 6.29
C ILE A 576 11.63 -25.41 6.66
N GLU A 577 11.06 -26.11 5.68
CA GLU A 577 9.92 -26.98 5.93
C GLU A 577 10.39 -28.27 6.58
N ILE A 578 9.80 -28.60 7.73
CA ILE A 578 9.94 -29.89 8.37
C ILE A 578 8.67 -30.71 8.08
N VAL A 579 8.86 -31.89 7.49
CA VAL A 579 7.81 -32.90 7.29
C VAL A 579 8.16 -34.11 8.12
N ALA A 580 7.26 -34.51 9.02
CA ALA A 580 7.41 -35.70 9.84
C ALA A 580 6.19 -36.61 9.68
N VAL A 581 6.46 -37.91 9.57
CA VAL A 581 5.44 -38.96 9.46
C VAL A 581 5.74 -40.02 10.51
N GLY A 582 4.69 -40.46 11.21
CA GLY A 582 4.75 -41.58 12.15
C GLY A 582 3.68 -42.59 11.83
N ILE A 583 4.02 -43.87 11.96
CA ILE A 583 3.17 -45.00 11.58
C ILE A 583 3.25 -46.10 12.66
N ASP A 584 2.09 -46.44 13.24
CA ASP A 584 1.86 -47.64 14.08
C ASP A 584 0.75 -48.49 13.44
N GLY A 585 1.14 -49.45 12.59
CA GLY A 585 0.21 -50.27 11.82
C GLY A 585 -0.68 -49.43 10.89
N ASN A 586 -1.97 -49.32 11.22
CA ASN A 586 -2.94 -48.50 10.49
C ASN A 586 -3.05 -47.07 11.04
N ASP A 587 -2.52 -46.79 12.24
CA ASP A 587 -2.50 -45.46 12.83
C ASP A 587 -1.35 -44.65 12.21
N LYS A 588 -1.70 -43.53 11.56
CA LYS A 588 -0.75 -42.69 10.82
C LYS A 588 -1.00 -41.24 11.16
N VAL A 589 0.08 -40.49 11.34
CA VAL A 589 0.05 -39.06 11.60
C VAL A 589 1.12 -38.38 10.77
N VAL A 590 0.75 -37.27 10.15
CA VAL A 590 1.69 -36.37 9.48
C VAL A 590 1.69 -35.03 10.22
N LYS A 591 2.87 -34.49 10.46
CA LYS A 591 3.06 -33.11 10.90
C LYS A 591 3.97 -32.42 9.91
N GLN A 592 3.56 -31.23 9.51
CA GLN A 592 4.33 -30.39 8.59
C GLN A 592 4.34 -28.98 9.16
N THR A 593 5.52 -28.40 9.33
CA THR A 593 5.71 -27.04 9.87
C THR A 593 6.84 -26.34 9.12
N ILE A 594 6.90 -25.02 9.27
CA ILE A 594 7.94 -24.21 8.63
C ILE A 594 8.69 -23.47 9.72
N VAL A 595 9.98 -23.76 9.79
CA VAL A 595 10.94 -23.07 10.62
C VAL A 595 11.44 -21.85 9.85
N HIS A 596 11.24 -20.68 10.44
CA HIS A 596 11.66 -19.41 9.87
C HIS A 596 13.00 -18.99 10.46
N LEU A 597 13.84 -18.36 9.64
CA LEU A 597 15.15 -17.84 10.04
C LEU A 597 15.06 -16.32 10.08
N PHE A 598 15.33 -15.75 11.25
CA PHE A 598 15.39 -14.32 11.44
C PHE A 598 16.72 -13.77 10.96
N ASN A 599 16.66 -12.56 10.43
CA ASN A 599 17.86 -11.80 10.13
C ASN A 599 18.51 -11.29 11.43
N PRO A 600 19.85 -11.20 11.47
CA PRO A 600 20.58 -10.59 12.58
C PRO A 600 20.13 -9.14 12.83
N GLU A 601 20.24 -8.71 14.09
CA GLU A 601 19.86 -7.36 14.48
C GLU A 601 20.90 -6.30 14.08
N LEU A 602 20.40 -5.07 13.92
CA LEU A 602 21.23 -3.87 13.78
C LEU A 602 21.28 -3.11 15.10
N ASP A 603 22.49 -2.71 15.47
CA ASP A 603 22.74 -1.81 16.57
C ASP A 603 22.82 -0.36 16.04
N ILE A 604 22.01 0.53 16.61
CA ILE A 604 21.78 1.89 16.11
C ILE A 604 21.79 2.87 17.29
N GLU A 605 22.68 3.86 17.22
CA GLU A 605 22.79 4.96 18.18
C GLU A 605 22.55 6.29 17.45
N ILE A 606 21.67 7.14 17.99
CA ILE A 606 21.46 8.50 17.48
C ILE A 606 22.38 9.46 18.21
N VAL A 607 23.08 10.30 17.45
CA VAL A 607 23.98 11.33 17.99
C VAL A 607 23.61 12.70 17.43
N GLY A 608 23.47 13.67 18.33
CA GLY A 608 23.04 15.04 18.02
C GLY A 608 21.58 15.29 18.38
N GLU A 609 21.17 16.54 18.24
CA GLU A 609 19.81 16.99 18.53
C GLU A 609 18.92 16.77 17.30
N VAL A 610 17.80 16.06 17.48
CA VAL A 610 16.85 15.79 16.40
C VAL A 610 15.85 16.95 16.29
N CYS A 611 16.20 17.93 15.49
CA CYS A 611 15.37 19.11 15.22
C CYS A 611 15.25 19.34 13.71
N GLN A 612 14.11 19.85 13.28
CA GLN A 612 13.86 20.26 11.90
C GLN A 612 14.96 21.23 11.42
N ASN A 613 15.42 21.03 10.18
CA ASN A 613 16.51 21.78 9.55
C ASN A 613 17.88 21.67 10.23
N LYS A 614 18.04 20.82 11.25
CA LYS A 614 19.31 20.57 11.97
C LYS A 614 19.87 19.19 11.66
N ALA A 615 21.19 19.10 11.49
CA ALA A 615 21.84 17.84 11.21
C ALA A 615 21.98 16.96 12.48
N PHE A 616 21.73 15.66 12.33
CA PHE A 616 21.98 14.63 13.34
C PHE A 616 22.54 13.35 12.69
N HIS A 617 23.03 12.40 13.48
CA HIS A 617 23.76 11.23 12.97
C HIS A 617 23.16 9.91 13.47
N PHE A 618 23.08 8.93 12.57
CA PHE A 618 22.91 7.52 12.89
C PHE A 618 24.27 6.84 12.91
N LYS A 619 24.68 6.32 14.06
CA LYS A 619 25.78 5.36 14.15
C LYS A 619 25.21 3.96 14.04
N CYS A 620 25.55 3.27 12.96
CA CYS A 620 25.06 1.93 12.66
C CYS A 620 26.17 0.91 12.88
N THR A 621 25.81 -0.24 13.45
CA THR A 621 26.71 -1.37 13.69
C THR A 621 26.03 -2.68 13.29
N PHE A 622 26.82 -3.58 12.72
CA PHE A 622 26.43 -4.91 12.29
C PHE A 622 27.56 -5.91 12.56
N VAL A 623 27.22 -7.14 12.97
CA VAL A 623 28.18 -8.25 13.12
C VAL A 623 27.79 -9.36 12.16
N ASN A 624 28.74 -9.85 11.36
CA ASN A 624 28.47 -10.90 10.37
C ASN A 624 28.26 -12.27 11.04
N PRO A 625 27.05 -12.86 11.01
CA PRO A 625 26.76 -14.13 11.67
C PRO A 625 26.99 -15.36 10.77
N VAL A 626 27.19 -15.17 9.46
CA VAL A 626 27.27 -16.28 8.50
C VAL A 626 28.71 -16.80 8.33
N PRO A 627 28.90 -18.07 7.96
CA PRO A 627 30.23 -18.70 7.89
C PRO A 627 31.09 -18.26 6.68
N PHE A 628 30.67 -17.23 5.94
CA PHE A 628 31.39 -16.69 4.77
C PHE A 628 31.50 -15.17 4.80
N THR A 629 32.40 -14.63 3.97
CA THR A 629 32.63 -13.19 3.86
C THR A 629 31.48 -12.52 3.11
N LEU A 630 30.94 -11.44 3.66
CA LEU A 630 29.96 -10.58 2.99
C LEU A 630 30.69 -9.56 2.14
N SER A 631 30.32 -9.43 0.87
CA SER A 631 30.94 -8.52 -0.08
C SER A 631 29.99 -7.38 -0.51
N ASP A 632 30.58 -6.25 -0.90
CA ASP A 632 29.85 -5.03 -1.26
C ASP A 632 28.85 -4.58 -0.16
N ALA A 633 29.30 -4.72 1.09
CA ALA A 633 28.51 -4.40 2.26
C ALA A 633 28.33 -2.89 2.41
N ARG A 634 27.12 -2.45 2.71
CA ARG A 634 26.77 -1.05 2.97
C ARG A 634 25.62 -0.92 3.97
N PHE A 635 25.64 0.18 4.71
CA PHE A 635 24.47 0.65 5.45
C PHE A 635 23.65 1.60 4.58
N SER A 636 22.33 1.57 4.73
CA SER A 636 21.40 2.40 3.96
C SER A 636 20.30 2.88 4.88
N ILE A 637 19.94 4.17 4.81
CA ILE A 637 18.85 4.77 5.59
C ILE A 637 17.83 5.36 4.64
N GLU A 638 16.56 4.99 4.85
CA GLU A 638 15.40 5.56 4.20
C GLU A 638 14.41 6.07 5.25
N GLY A 639 13.56 7.04 4.90
CA GLY A 639 12.56 7.57 5.80
C GLY A 639 11.78 8.74 5.23
N PRO A 640 10.68 9.15 5.89
CA PRO A 640 9.91 10.32 5.51
C PRO A 640 10.79 11.58 5.41
N GLY A 641 10.59 12.38 4.36
CA GLY A 641 11.38 13.58 4.10
C GLY A 641 12.67 13.37 3.28
N LEU A 642 13.10 12.12 3.04
CA LEU A 642 14.19 11.80 2.10
C LEU A 642 13.72 11.70 0.64
N ARG A 643 12.42 11.93 0.37
CA ARG A 643 11.81 11.95 -0.98
C ARG A 643 12.15 10.70 -1.81
N GLY A 644 12.08 9.54 -1.17
CA GLY A 644 12.30 8.24 -1.83
C GLY A 644 13.76 7.95 -2.17
N LYS A 645 14.70 8.78 -1.68
CA LYS A 645 16.14 8.52 -1.76
C LYS A 645 16.61 7.79 -0.51
N SER A 646 17.57 6.90 -0.68
CA SER A 646 18.33 6.30 0.41
C SER A 646 19.66 7.01 0.59
N MET A 647 20.13 7.05 1.83
CA MET A 647 21.47 7.52 2.17
C MET A 647 22.35 6.31 2.46
N ASP A 648 23.26 6.01 1.53
CA ASP A 648 24.08 4.79 1.55
C ASP A 648 25.52 5.08 1.98
N LYS A 649 26.08 4.21 2.81
CA LYS A 649 27.49 4.25 3.23
C LYS A 649 28.12 2.86 3.12
N SER A 650 29.04 2.70 2.18
CA SER A 650 29.78 1.45 1.99
C SER A 650 30.76 1.18 3.13
N VAL A 651 30.88 -0.09 3.48
CA VAL A 651 31.82 -0.64 4.48
C VAL A 651 32.68 -1.78 3.90
N GLY A 652 32.56 -2.06 2.60
CA GLY A 652 33.46 -2.99 1.88
C GLY A 652 33.14 -4.46 2.13
N GLN A 653 34.13 -5.23 2.58
CA GLN A 653 33.96 -6.66 2.90
C GLN A 653 33.90 -6.86 4.42
N VAL A 654 33.06 -7.80 4.88
CA VAL A 654 32.91 -8.14 6.30
C VAL A 654 33.11 -9.65 6.46
N LYS A 655 34.20 -10.07 7.12
CA LYS A 655 34.51 -11.50 7.29
C LYS A 655 33.59 -12.15 8.34
N PRO A 656 33.52 -13.49 8.42
CA PRO A 656 32.74 -14.17 9.47
C PRO A 656 33.14 -13.69 10.86
N GLY A 657 32.15 -13.28 11.68
CA GLY A 657 32.37 -12.77 13.04
C GLY A 657 32.88 -11.33 13.13
N ASP A 658 33.28 -10.68 12.03
CA ASP A 658 33.75 -9.30 12.05
C ASP A 658 32.60 -8.30 12.25
N LYS A 659 32.93 -7.17 12.88
CA LYS A 659 32.03 -6.02 13.08
C LYS A 659 32.23 -4.97 11.99
N ALA A 660 31.13 -4.53 11.38
CA ALA A 660 31.07 -3.37 10.50
C ALA A 660 30.33 -2.21 11.18
N SER A 661 30.85 -0.99 11.03
CA SER A 661 30.22 0.20 11.60
C SER A 661 30.36 1.41 10.67
N CYS A 662 29.38 2.31 10.70
CA CYS A 662 29.45 3.59 10.00
C CYS A 662 28.63 4.68 10.70
N SER A 663 28.82 5.93 10.30
CA SER A 663 27.99 7.06 10.70
C SER A 663 27.35 7.71 9.47
N ILE A 664 26.03 7.92 9.49
CA ILE A 664 25.25 8.55 8.41
C ILE A 664 24.58 9.81 8.97
N THR A 665 24.82 10.95 8.34
CA THR A 665 24.26 12.25 8.76
C THR A 665 22.96 12.54 8.02
N LEU A 666 21.89 12.88 8.72
CA LEU A 666 20.62 13.33 8.14
C LEU A 666 20.29 14.76 8.57
N THR A 667 19.46 15.44 7.78
CA THR A 667 18.88 16.74 8.12
C THR A 667 17.38 16.69 7.79
N PRO A 668 16.50 16.54 8.80
CA PRO A 668 15.09 16.34 8.56
C PRO A 668 14.43 17.68 8.22
N VAL A 669 13.60 17.69 7.17
CA VAL A 669 12.90 18.91 6.71
C VAL A 669 11.49 19.04 7.29
N ARG A 670 10.94 17.97 7.87
CA ARG A 670 9.62 17.97 8.53
C ARG A 670 9.75 17.51 9.99
N CYS A 671 9.00 18.14 10.88
CA CYS A 671 8.92 17.83 12.31
C CYS A 671 7.77 16.87 12.66
N GLY A 672 7.74 16.36 13.89
CA GLY A 672 6.78 15.35 14.38
C GLY A 672 7.35 13.93 14.40
N GLU A 673 6.49 12.94 14.61
CA GLU A 673 6.89 11.53 14.60
C GLU A 673 7.31 11.09 13.20
N ARG A 674 8.51 10.53 13.07
CA ARG A 674 9.10 10.06 11.82
C ARG A 674 9.67 8.67 12.04
N ASN A 675 9.47 7.76 11.10
CA ASN A 675 9.98 6.40 11.21
C ASN A 675 11.00 6.14 10.12
N PHE A 676 12.25 5.90 10.51
CA PHE A 676 13.37 5.64 9.60
C PHE A 676 13.62 4.14 9.50
N ILE A 677 13.90 3.65 8.30
CA ILE A 677 14.29 2.27 8.06
C ILE A 677 15.80 2.26 7.80
N VAL A 678 16.55 1.69 8.73
CA VAL A 678 17.98 1.46 8.60
C VAL A 678 18.20 0.03 8.13
N SER A 679 19.10 -0.18 7.18
CA SER A 679 19.40 -1.49 6.61
C SER A 679 20.88 -1.73 6.46
N PHE A 680 21.26 -3.01 6.56
CA PHE A 680 22.55 -3.50 6.11
C PHE A 680 22.33 -4.37 4.87
N ILE A 681 23.09 -4.09 3.81
CA ILE A 681 22.97 -4.75 2.51
C ILE A 681 24.32 -5.30 2.12
N SER A 682 24.39 -6.57 1.71
CA SER A 682 25.53 -7.12 0.99
C SER A 682 25.04 -7.90 -0.25
N LYS A 683 25.94 -8.54 -1.00
CA LYS A 683 25.53 -9.44 -2.09
C LYS A 683 24.91 -10.73 -1.57
N GLU A 684 25.43 -11.28 -0.48
CA GLU A 684 25.13 -12.60 0.04
C GLU A 684 24.09 -12.60 1.17
N LEU A 685 23.89 -11.48 1.86
CA LEU A 685 22.91 -11.35 2.93
C LEU A 685 21.98 -10.17 2.65
N LYS A 686 20.69 -10.46 2.55
CA LYS A 686 19.64 -9.49 2.19
C LYS A 686 18.59 -9.39 3.29
N GLY A 687 17.87 -8.26 3.31
CA GLY A 687 16.72 -8.08 4.20
C GLY A 687 17.05 -7.77 5.67
N VAL A 688 18.31 -7.50 6.01
CA VAL A 688 18.69 -7.04 7.35
C VAL A 688 18.27 -5.58 7.51
N GLN A 689 17.23 -5.34 8.30
CA GLN A 689 16.67 -4.00 8.49
C GLN A 689 16.06 -3.81 9.88
N LYS A 690 16.01 -2.56 10.33
CA LYS A 690 15.40 -2.13 11.58
C LYS A 690 14.70 -0.80 11.37
N ALA A 691 13.44 -0.73 11.77
CA ALA A 691 12.74 0.54 11.86
C ALA A 691 13.07 1.24 13.17
N TYR A 692 13.17 2.55 13.10
CA TYR A 692 13.56 3.39 14.21
C TYR A 692 12.66 4.64 14.23
N PRO A 693 11.63 4.66 15.10
CA PRO A 693 10.80 5.84 15.29
C PRO A 693 11.59 6.93 16.02
N ILE A 694 11.49 8.15 15.52
CA ILE A 694 12.17 9.34 16.04
C ILE A 694 11.16 10.49 16.02
N TYR A 695 11.06 11.21 17.13
CA TYR A 695 10.37 12.50 17.15
C TYR A 695 11.33 13.61 16.71
N VAL A 696 10.99 14.32 15.63
CA VAL A 696 11.75 15.47 15.15
C VAL A 696 11.12 16.73 15.70
N GLU A 697 11.85 17.47 16.56
CA GLU A 697 11.34 18.71 17.12
C GLU A 697 11.10 19.77 16.02
N PRO A 698 10.01 20.57 16.10
CA PRO A 698 9.78 21.68 15.18
C PRO A 698 10.86 22.75 15.32
N ASP A 699 11.25 23.34 14.20
CA ASP A 699 12.12 24.52 14.21
C ASP A 699 11.31 25.70 14.77
N PRO A 700 11.65 26.25 15.96
CA PRO A 700 10.89 27.33 16.59
C PRO A 700 10.92 28.63 15.78
N THR A 701 11.82 28.74 14.79
CA THR A 701 11.94 29.90 13.90
C THR A 701 11.19 29.73 12.58
N ALA A 702 10.62 28.55 12.30
CA ALA A 702 9.89 28.29 11.06
C ALA A 702 8.52 29.01 11.05
N VAL A 703 8.40 30.03 10.20
CA VAL A 703 7.14 30.77 10.00
C VAL A 703 6.23 30.00 9.02
N LEU A 704 5.04 29.60 9.48
CA LEU A 704 3.99 28.96 8.67
C LEU A 704 3.08 30.02 8.02
N GLU A 705 3.63 30.85 7.13
CA GLU A 705 2.83 31.83 6.35
C GLU A 705 2.41 31.26 4.98
N ASP A 706 1.20 31.59 4.52
CA ASP A 706 0.73 31.23 3.17
C ASP A 706 1.48 32.04 2.11
N GLU A 707 1.68 31.47 0.91
CA GLU A 707 2.35 32.17 -0.20
C GLU A 707 1.48 33.29 -0.77
N ILE A 708 2.10 34.44 -1.05
CA ILE A 708 1.45 35.55 -1.75
C ILE A 708 1.83 35.48 -3.23
N ILE A 709 0.84 35.35 -4.12
CA ILE A 709 1.06 35.23 -5.56
C ILE A 709 0.67 36.55 -6.26
N GLU A 710 1.65 37.21 -6.85
CA GLU A 710 1.50 38.43 -7.66
C GLU A 710 0.94 38.09 -9.05
N VAL A 711 -0.05 38.87 -9.53
CA VAL A 711 -0.79 38.56 -10.76
C VAL A 711 -0.17 39.27 -11.97
N ARG A 712 0.04 38.53 -13.07
CA ARG A 712 0.47 39.09 -14.37
C ARG A 712 -0.73 39.24 -15.31
N GLN A 713 -0.90 40.43 -15.88
CA GLN A 713 -2.10 40.83 -16.62
C GLN A 713 -2.13 40.34 -18.08
N GLN A 714 -3.32 39.96 -18.56
CA GLN A 714 -3.68 39.98 -19.99
C GLN A 714 -4.99 40.79 -20.14
N VAL A 715 -4.95 41.87 -20.94
CA VAL A 715 -6.15 42.68 -21.21
C VAL A 715 -6.91 42.02 -22.36
N VAL A 716 -8.17 41.65 -22.12
CA VAL A 716 -9.12 41.26 -23.16
C VAL A 716 -10.11 42.42 -23.30
N TYR A 717 -10.21 42.98 -24.51
CA TYR A 717 -11.15 44.04 -24.87
C TYR A 717 -12.46 43.44 -25.38
#